data_AF-A0A818VR76-F1
#
_entry.id   AF-A0A818VR76-F1
#
_cell.length_a   1.000
_cell.length_b   1.000
_cell.length_c   1.000
_cell.angle_alpha   90.00
_cell.angle_beta   90.00
_cell.angle_gamma   90.00
#
_symmetry.space_group_name_H-M   'P 1'
#
loop_
_entity.id
_entity.type
_entity.pdbx_description
1 polymer ?
#
loop_
_entity_poly.entity_id
_entity_poly.type
_entity_poly.pdbx_seq_one_letter_code
_entity_poly.pdbx_strand_id
1 'polypeptide(L)'
;MAIANKSFSQKSLEIKTKSIETTLVPLVTQISTLVNFKEKSRPSLTTNEKTLQAINRVGDAVYMAVERFVSVGESIANENLEIKSDLIDACREARSAGEAIKRITCIEYDTFGKPVCITDRQSMIQAARSLLSAVTRVLLLADMIVVKQIISIKKKVISTLNRLETVTSFSEFIKLFGIYGSQMVELAHLTGDRQNDLKDERRRSQLSASRTILEKSTMLILTSSKAYLRHIDCLHSRQCRDLVYDQVRRALDMVGLIVYDSGSTIQTNIPTLTLLLTKDEINFIKSLRQFEYAIEMLNVSVTSSTTEQLEQLCNKTIDNSQDFTDSIYISIEQREKLLEYHKKLQEQLAEIIKIIININNVESSLKTDVLSLSIQSIQELAHDFRKYMENNHLLDEYLKRIEVNFPTNECMEEYLNQLHIGHLTHIPFETFDLIDFKELNISLDYIFNRLVRQNRGGVCYQMNGLFAFILNKLNYNVKLIACGVYNDKNDNYFDVHSHAALFVTLDNDTQFLCDVGFAKDFLTPLFFRTDCIQYATNGFFRLIKSNDGLYYILQRGFLIDNNNISLRISSSTPKTHIIDINPERIKWITSYRFSIDFHEKSIKLDDFKNTCSYIIHSPDVILNHCTICHIYRYKPINGAYGIIGKEYWEWIIENGIETRKHYPIFDNDIELKKLLKEKFNLNIERKIQLY
;
A
#
# COMPACT_ATOMS: atom_id res chain seq x y z
N MET A 1 -25.38 -35.54 19.53
CA MET A 1 -26.76 -35.78 19.07
C MET A 1 -27.68 -34.64 19.54
N ALA A 2 -27.35 -33.40 19.14
CA ALA A 2 -28.11 -32.19 19.45
C ALA A 2 -27.88 -31.14 18.33
N ILE A 3 -28.06 -31.57 17.07
CA ILE A 3 -27.84 -30.76 15.86
C ILE A 3 -29.06 -30.88 14.94
N ALA A 4 -30.26 -30.76 15.51
CA ALA A 4 -31.49 -30.70 14.73
C ALA A 4 -32.32 -29.51 15.23
N ASN A 5 -32.76 -28.69 14.28
CA ASN A 5 -33.70 -27.58 14.44
C ASN A 5 -33.14 -26.30 15.08
N LYS A 6 -32.40 -25.52 14.27
CA LYS A 6 -32.48 -24.05 14.35
C LYS A 6 -32.95 -23.53 13.00
N SER A 7 -34.23 -23.18 12.96
CA SER A 7 -34.86 -22.45 11.86
C SER A 7 -34.05 -21.21 11.52
N PHE A 8 -33.68 -21.07 10.25
CA PHE A 8 -33.08 -19.87 9.66
C PHE A 8 -33.88 -18.62 10.06
N SER A 9 -33.40 -17.87 11.05
CA SER A 9 -33.99 -16.59 11.41
C SER A 9 -33.65 -15.57 10.33
N GLN A 10 -34.68 -14.96 9.77
CA GLN A 10 -34.71 -14.01 8.65
C GLN A 10 -34.03 -12.64 8.94
N LYS A 11 -32.99 -12.60 9.78
CA LYS A 11 -32.22 -11.40 10.13
C LYS A 11 -30.86 -11.42 9.42
N SER A 12 -30.67 -10.43 8.55
CA SER A 12 -29.48 -10.10 7.75
C SER A 12 -28.86 -11.24 6.91
N LEU A 13 -29.44 -11.48 5.73
CA LEU A 13 -28.79 -12.21 4.63
C LEU A 13 -27.69 -11.31 4.02
N GLU A 14 -26.59 -11.11 4.75
CA GLU A 14 -25.44 -10.36 4.26
C GLU A 14 -24.68 -11.20 3.22
N ILE A 15 -24.63 -10.73 1.98
CA ILE A 15 -23.88 -11.39 0.90
C ILE A 15 -22.40 -11.12 1.09
N LYS A 16 -21.66 -12.17 1.47
CA LYS A 16 -20.22 -12.09 1.80
C LYS A 16 -19.29 -12.53 0.67
N THR A 17 -19.84 -12.96 -0.46
CA THR A 17 -19.10 -13.52 -1.61
C THR A 17 -19.37 -12.75 -2.89
N LYS A 18 -18.31 -12.55 -3.68
CA LYS A 18 -18.37 -11.79 -4.93
C LYS A 18 -19.15 -12.54 -6.00
N SER A 19 -19.02 -13.87 -6.08
CA SER A 19 -19.78 -14.67 -7.04
C SER A 19 -21.29 -14.59 -6.83
N ILE A 20 -21.76 -14.52 -5.58
CA ILE A 20 -23.20 -14.31 -5.30
C ILE A 20 -23.62 -12.90 -5.72
N GLU A 21 -22.83 -11.88 -5.40
CA GLU A 21 -23.12 -10.49 -5.76
C GLU A 21 -23.18 -10.29 -7.29
N THR A 22 -22.17 -10.75 -8.01
CA THR A 22 -22.12 -10.67 -9.49
C THR A 22 -23.27 -11.41 -10.17
N THR A 23 -23.77 -12.49 -9.56
CA THR A 23 -24.92 -13.27 -10.07
C THR A 23 -26.25 -12.56 -9.79
N LEU A 24 -26.37 -11.86 -8.66
CA LEU A 24 -27.59 -11.16 -8.26
C LEU A 24 -27.75 -9.79 -8.93
N VAL A 25 -26.66 -9.07 -9.23
CA VAL A 25 -26.73 -7.71 -9.81
C VAL A 25 -27.56 -7.63 -11.11
N PRO A 26 -27.37 -8.51 -12.12
CA PRO A 26 -28.17 -8.50 -13.35
C PRO A 26 -29.66 -8.77 -13.10
N LEU A 27 -29.97 -9.68 -12.16
CA LEU A 27 -31.35 -9.99 -11.78
C LEU A 27 -32.01 -8.80 -11.09
N VAL A 28 -31.31 -8.14 -10.16
CA VAL A 28 -31.82 -6.94 -9.48
C VAL A 28 -32.04 -5.80 -10.46
N THR A 29 -31.16 -5.60 -11.44
CA THR A 29 -31.33 -4.56 -12.47
C THR A 29 -32.53 -4.85 -13.37
N GLN A 30 -32.69 -6.08 -13.86
CA GLN A 30 -33.84 -6.47 -14.69
C GLN A 30 -35.18 -6.40 -13.94
N ILE A 31 -35.19 -6.77 -12.66
CA ILE A 31 -36.37 -6.64 -11.80
C ILE A 31 -36.66 -5.16 -11.51
N SER A 32 -35.64 -4.34 -11.26
CA SER A 32 -35.82 -2.92 -11.01
C SER A 32 -36.30 -2.17 -12.25
N THR A 33 -35.87 -2.54 -13.45
CA THR A 33 -36.40 -1.96 -14.70
C THR A 33 -37.85 -2.34 -14.91
N LEU A 34 -38.24 -3.59 -14.64
CA LEU A 34 -39.65 -4.03 -14.68
C LEU A 34 -40.53 -3.26 -13.70
N VAL A 35 -40.05 -3.01 -12.47
CA VAL A 35 -40.80 -2.29 -11.43
C VAL A 35 -40.88 -0.78 -11.72
N ASN A 36 -39.79 -0.17 -12.17
CA ASN A 36 -39.68 1.29 -12.38
C ASN A 36 -40.27 1.77 -13.72
N PHE A 37 -40.40 0.90 -14.72
CA PHE A 37 -40.97 1.25 -16.02
C PHE A 37 -42.38 1.87 -15.90
N LYS A 38 -43.15 1.50 -14.87
CA LYS A 38 -44.52 2.01 -14.65
C LYS A 38 -44.59 3.32 -13.86
N GLU A 39 -43.51 3.80 -13.25
CA GLU A 39 -43.50 5.07 -12.51
C GLU A 39 -43.61 6.30 -13.44
N LYS A 40 -43.14 6.15 -14.69
CA LYS A 40 -43.23 7.19 -15.72
C LYS A 40 -44.49 7.13 -16.58
N SER A 41 -45.31 6.08 -16.46
CA SER A 41 -46.52 5.89 -17.27
C SER A 41 -47.77 6.24 -16.45
N ARG A 42 -48.20 7.51 -16.49
CA ARG A 42 -49.55 7.89 -16.03
C ARG A 42 -50.63 7.19 -16.88
N PRO A 43 -51.81 6.89 -16.30
CA PRO A 43 -52.89 6.17 -16.97
C PRO A 43 -53.63 7.11 -17.92
N SER A 44 -53.07 7.33 -19.11
CA SER A 44 -53.73 8.12 -20.14
C SER A 44 -53.28 7.66 -21.51
N LEU A 45 -54.22 6.96 -22.16
CA LEU A 45 -54.30 6.70 -23.59
C LEU A 45 -53.18 5.83 -24.22
N THR A 46 -53.63 4.68 -24.72
CA THR A 46 -52.97 3.83 -25.73
C THR A 46 -51.58 3.32 -25.34
N THR A 47 -51.54 2.27 -24.52
CA THR A 47 -50.39 1.37 -24.44
C THR A 47 -50.10 0.80 -25.83
N ASN A 48 -49.06 1.33 -26.49
CA ASN A 48 -48.55 0.78 -27.73
C ASN A 48 -48.40 -0.74 -27.60
N GLU A 49 -48.98 -1.50 -28.52
CA GLU A 49 -48.90 -2.97 -28.56
C GLU A 49 -47.44 -3.47 -28.45
N LYS A 50 -46.52 -2.73 -29.06
CA LYS A 50 -45.07 -2.96 -28.98
C LYS A 50 -44.52 -2.92 -27.55
N THR A 51 -45.06 -2.07 -26.68
CA THR A 51 -44.65 -1.92 -25.29
C THR A 51 -45.17 -3.07 -24.42
N LEU A 52 -46.42 -3.51 -24.64
CA LEU A 52 -46.99 -4.68 -23.96
C LEU A 52 -46.27 -5.97 -24.38
N GLN A 53 -45.93 -6.11 -25.67
CA GLN A 53 -45.11 -7.23 -26.16
C GLN A 53 -43.70 -7.22 -25.57
N ALA A 54 -43.10 -6.04 -25.35
CA ALA A 54 -41.79 -5.94 -24.68
C ALA A 54 -41.84 -6.44 -23.24
N ILE A 55 -42.88 -6.09 -22.47
CA ILE A 55 -43.05 -6.55 -21.08
C ILE A 55 -43.22 -8.06 -21.01
N ASN A 56 -44.05 -8.63 -21.89
CA ASN A 56 -44.25 -10.08 -21.96
C ASN A 56 -42.94 -10.81 -22.29
N ARG A 57 -42.16 -10.29 -23.25
CA ARG A 57 -40.82 -10.83 -23.59
C ARG A 57 -39.85 -10.79 -22.42
N VAL A 58 -39.88 -9.73 -21.60
CA VAL A 58 -39.02 -9.64 -20.41
C VAL A 58 -39.49 -10.64 -19.34
N GLY A 59 -40.79 -10.80 -19.11
CA GLY A 59 -41.33 -11.82 -18.20
C GLY A 59 -40.96 -13.25 -18.60
N ASP A 60 -41.08 -13.59 -19.89
CA ASP A 60 -40.64 -14.87 -20.43
C ASP A 60 -39.12 -15.06 -20.30
N ALA A 61 -38.33 -14.02 -20.55
CA ALA A 61 -36.87 -14.08 -20.39
C ALA A 61 -36.47 -14.34 -18.92
N VAL A 62 -37.11 -13.67 -17.97
CA VAL A 62 -36.89 -13.89 -16.53
C VAL A 62 -37.27 -15.32 -16.14
N TYR A 63 -38.42 -15.81 -16.58
CA TYR A 63 -38.86 -17.19 -16.31
C TYR A 63 -37.86 -18.22 -16.86
N MET A 64 -37.43 -18.07 -18.12
CA MET A 64 -36.46 -19.00 -18.74
C MET A 64 -35.09 -18.95 -18.05
N ALA A 65 -34.66 -17.79 -17.56
CA ALA A 65 -33.42 -17.66 -16.79
C ALA A 65 -33.54 -18.36 -15.43
N VAL A 66 -34.67 -18.23 -14.75
CA VAL A 66 -34.95 -18.91 -13.47
C VAL A 66 -35.02 -20.41 -13.66
N GLU A 67 -35.66 -20.92 -14.71
CA GLU A 67 -35.73 -22.36 -14.99
C GLU A 67 -34.35 -22.98 -15.24
N ARG A 68 -33.49 -22.30 -16.01
CA ARG A 68 -32.10 -22.74 -16.20
C ARG A 68 -31.33 -22.74 -14.87
N PHE A 69 -31.50 -21.70 -14.06
CA PHE A 69 -30.86 -21.59 -12.75
C PHE A 69 -31.31 -22.70 -11.79
N VAL A 70 -32.61 -22.98 -11.74
CA VAL A 70 -33.18 -24.03 -10.90
C VAL A 70 -32.71 -25.42 -11.34
N SER A 71 -32.65 -25.68 -12.65
CA SER A 71 -32.14 -26.96 -13.18
C SER A 71 -30.70 -27.24 -12.72
N VAL A 72 -29.84 -26.21 -12.71
CA VAL A 72 -28.47 -26.32 -12.16
C VAL A 72 -28.51 -26.57 -10.65
N GLY A 73 -29.34 -25.85 -9.90
CA GLY A 73 -29.50 -26.04 -8.46
C GLY A 73 -29.99 -27.45 -8.08
N GLU A 74 -30.94 -28.00 -8.83
CA GLU A 74 -31.46 -29.37 -8.65
C GLU A 74 -30.39 -30.43 -8.98
N SER A 75 -29.54 -30.19 -9.99
CA SER A 75 -28.39 -31.06 -10.28
C SER A 75 -27.40 -31.10 -9.11
N ILE A 76 -27.03 -29.94 -8.57
CA ILE A 76 -26.12 -29.81 -7.42
C ILE A 76 -26.72 -30.46 -6.16
N ALA A 77 -28.05 -30.35 -5.98
CA ALA A 77 -28.76 -30.97 -4.87
C ALA A 77 -28.67 -32.51 -4.90
N ASN A 78 -28.66 -33.12 -6.10
CA ASN A 78 -28.57 -34.56 -6.23
C ASN A 78 -27.19 -35.11 -5.84
N GLU A 79 -26.13 -34.32 -6.02
CA GLU A 79 -24.77 -34.67 -5.61
C GLU A 79 -24.54 -34.55 -4.09
N ASN A 80 -25.37 -33.76 -3.38
CA ASN A 80 -25.16 -33.40 -1.98
C ASN A 80 -26.36 -33.76 -1.10
N LEU A 81 -26.41 -35.00 -0.59
CA LEU A 81 -27.54 -35.54 0.19
C LEU A 81 -27.91 -34.73 1.44
N GLU A 82 -26.96 -34.09 2.13
CA GLU A 82 -27.21 -33.36 3.38
C GLU A 82 -27.97 -32.04 3.20
N ILE A 83 -27.81 -31.36 2.05
CA ILE A 83 -28.42 -30.05 1.76
C ILE A 83 -29.53 -30.19 0.71
N LYS A 84 -29.75 -31.42 0.20
CA LYS A 84 -30.68 -31.73 -0.88
C LYS A 84 -32.10 -31.23 -0.60
N SER A 85 -32.64 -31.45 0.61
CA SER A 85 -33.99 -31.00 0.97
C SER A 85 -34.13 -29.49 0.84
N ASP A 86 -33.23 -28.76 1.49
CA ASP A 86 -33.28 -27.31 1.64
C ASP A 86 -33.05 -26.62 0.29
N LEU A 87 -32.15 -27.18 -0.53
CA LEU A 87 -31.85 -26.66 -1.87
C LEU A 87 -33.01 -26.90 -2.84
N ILE A 88 -33.66 -28.07 -2.80
CA ILE A 88 -34.84 -28.36 -3.63
C ILE A 88 -36.01 -27.45 -3.23
N ASP A 89 -36.22 -27.20 -1.93
CA ASP A 89 -37.29 -26.31 -1.48
C ASP A 89 -37.03 -24.86 -1.90
N ALA A 90 -35.79 -24.37 -1.81
CA ALA A 90 -35.39 -23.06 -2.34
C ALA A 90 -35.56 -22.95 -3.87
N CYS A 91 -35.20 -24.01 -4.60
CA CYS A 91 -35.42 -24.12 -6.04
C CYS A 91 -36.91 -24.09 -6.42
N ARG A 92 -37.76 -24.79 -5.66
CA ARG A 92 -39.21 -24.79 -5.87
C ARG A 92 -39.80 -23.40 -5.65
N GLU A 93 -39.38 -22.70 -4.59
CA GLU A 93 -39.81 -21.32 -4.34
C GLU A 93 -39.37 -20.35 -5.45
N ALA A 94 -38.14 -20.49 -5.96
CA ALA A 94 -37.64 -19.68 -7.07
C ALA A 94 -38.47 -19.90 -8.34
N ARG A 95 -38.78 -21.16 -8.68
CA ARG A 95 -39.64 -21.53 -9.81
C ARG A 95 -41.04 -20.93 -9.68
N SER A 96 -41.68 -21.08 -8.52
CA SER A 96 -43.01 -20.51 -8.25
C SER A 96 -43.02 -18.98 -8.34
N ALA A 97 -41.96 -18.30 -7.88
CA ALA A 97 -41.83 -16.85 -8.01
C ALA A 97 -41.62 -16.41 -9.47
N GLY A 98 -40.81 -17.15 -10.25
CA GLY A 98 -40.64 -16.92 -11.68
C GLY A 98 -41.94 -17.10 -12.47
N GLU A 99 -42.73 -18.13 -12.15
CA GLU A 99 -44.05 -18.37 -12.76
C GLU A 99 -45.06 -17.27 -12.38
N ALA A 100 -45.01 -16.76 -11.15
CA ALA A 100 -45.83 -15.61 -10.75
C ALA A 100 -45.49 -14.36 -11.58
N ILE A 101 -44.21 -14.06 -11.81
CA ILE A 101 -43.79 -12.94 -12.66
C ILE A 101 -44.32 -13.14 -14.09
N LYS A 102 -44.15 -14.34 -14.66
CA LYS A 102 -44.64 -14.67 -16.00
C LYS A 102 -46.15 -14.43 -16.13
N ARG A 103 -46.94 -14.93 -15.17
CA ARG A 103 -48.40 -14.74 -15.14
C ARG A 103 -48.80 -13.26 -15.06
N ILE A 104 -48.10 -12.46 -14.26
CA ILE A 104 -48.38 -11.03 -14.12
C ILE A 104 -48.00 -10.25 -15.40
N THR A 105 -47.03 -10.73 -16.18
CA THR A 105 -46.59 -10.11 -17.45
C THR A 105 -47.35 -10.61 -18.69
N CYS A 106 -48.19 -11.63 -18.55
CA CYS A 106 -48.97 -12.17 -19.66
C CYS A 106 -49.95 -11.12 -20.21
N ILE A 107 -50.18 -11.19 -21.53
CA ILE A 107 -51.16 -10.37 -22.23
C ILE A 107 -52.47 -11.16 -22.27
N GLU A 108 -53.52 -10.63 -21.66
CA GLU A 108 -54.88 -11.14 -21.79
C GLU A 108 -55.61 -10.34 -22.88
N TYR A 109 -56.59 -10.94 -23.55
CA TYR A 109 -57.43 -10.24 -24.52
C TYR A 109 -58.83 -10.08 -23.92
N ASP A 110 -59.30 -8.84 -23.80
CA ASP A 110 -60.68 -8.57 -23.38
C ASP A 110 -61.68 -9.19 -24.37
N THR A 111 -62.95 -9.29 -23.98
CA THR A 111 -64.08 -9.75 -24.81
C THR A 111 -64.24 -9.00 -26.16
N PHE A 112 -63.54 -7.87 -26.33
CA PHE A 112 -63.48 -7.07 -27.55
C PHE A 112 -62.16 -7.19 -28.33
N GLY A 113 -61.29 -8.15 -28.00
CA GLY A 113 -60.03 -8.41 -28.72
C GLY A 113 -58.91 -7.40 -28.47
N LYS A 114 -59.02 -6.55 -27.44
CA LYS A 114 -57.95 -5.60 -27.06
C LYS A 114 -56.99 -6.26 -26.05
N PRO A 115 -55.66 -6.12 -26.25
CA PRO A 115 -54.68 -6.64 -25.31
C PRO A 115 -54.69 -5.81 -24.01
N VAL A 116 -55.02 -6.46 -22.90
CA VAL A 116 -55.02 -5.90 -21.55
C VAL A 116 -54.05 -6.70 -20.69
N CYS A 117 -53.24 -6.01 -19.90
CA CYS A 117 -52.26 -6.63 -18.99
C CYS A 117 -52.59 -6.21 -17.56
N ILE A 118 -53.05 -7.15 -16.75
CA ILE A 118 -53.44 -6.93 -15.34
C ILE A 118 -52.15 -6.87 -14.50
N THR A 119 -51.48 -5.73 -14.52
CA THR A 119 -50.25 -5.50 -13.74
C THR A 119 -50.56 -4.77 -12.44
N ASP A 120 -50.90 -5.50 -11.38
CA ASP A 120 -50.91 -4.93 -10.04
C ASP A 120 -49.45 -4.71 -9.56
N ARG A 121 -49.12 -3.45 -9.24
CA ARG A 121 -47.77 -3.04 -8.81
C ARG A 121 -47.36 -3.76 -7.54
N GLN A 122 -48.29 -3.97 -6.61
CA GLN A 122 -48.01 -4.66 -5.35
C GLN A 122 -47.70 -6.13 -5.60
N SER A 123 -48.50 -6.79 -6.45
CA SER A 123 -48.26 -8.17 -6.87
C SER A 123 -46.92 -8.36 -7.59
N MET A 124 -46.52 -7.43 -8.47
CA MET A 124 -45.21 -7.48 -9.15
C MET A 124 -44.05 -7.30 -8.16
N ILE A 125 -44.13 -6.33 -7.24
CA ILE A 125 -43.10 -6.10 -6.22
C ILE A 125 -42.99 -7.32 -5.28
N GLN A 126 -44.11 -7.94 -4.92
CA GLN A 126 -44.12 -9.12 -4.07
C GLN A 126 -43.49 -10.32 -4.77
N ALA A 127 -43.82 -10.57 -6.04
CA ALA A 127 -43.23 -11.65 -6.84
C ALA A 127 -41.72 -11.43 -7.05
N ALA A 128 -41.30 -10.20 -7.34
CA ALA A 128 -39.91 -9.79 -7.46
C ALA A 128 -39.10 -10.01 -6.18
N ARG A 129 -39.63 -9.59 -5.02
CA ARG A 129 -38.98 -9.80 -3.71
C ARG A 129 -38.89 -11.28 -3.35
N SER A 130 -39.95 -12.04 -3.63
CA SER A 130 -39.98 -13.49 -3.42
C SER A 130 -38.90 -14.17 -4.27
N LEU A 131 -38.79 -13.80 -5.55
CA LEU A 131 -37.76 -14.34 -6.45
C LEU A 131 -36.35 -14.02 -5.95
N LEU A 132 -36.08 -12.76 -5.57
CA LEU A 132 -34.78 -12.35 -5.08
C LEU A 132 -34.41 -13.11 -3.78
N SER A 133 -35.37 -13.27 -2.87
CA SER A 133 -35.18 -14.03 -1.63
C SER A 133 -34.88 -15.51 -1.91
N ALA A 134 -35.63 -16.14 -2.81
CA ALA A 134 -35.46 -17.54 -3.16
C ALA A 134 -34.12 -17.80 -3.88
N VAL A 135 -33.76 -16.98 -4.87
CA VAL A 135 -32.47 -17.08 -5.59
C VAL A 135 -31.30 -16.84 -4.64
N THR A 136 -31.38 -15.83 -3.76
CA THR A 136 -30.35 -15.58 -2.75
C THR A 136 -30.20 -16.79 -1.82
N ARG A 137 -31.29 -17.43 -1.42
CA ARG A 137 -31.26 -18.64 -0.59
C ARG A 137 -30.59 -19.82 -1.30
N VAL A 138 -30.90 -20.06 -2.58
CA VAL A 138 -30.24 -21.09 -3.40
C VAL A 138 -28.73 -20.84 -3.46
N LEU A 139 -28.31 -19.61 -3.73
CA LEU A 139 -26.89 -19.23 -3.82
C LEU A 139 -26.15 -19.39 -2.48
N LEU A 140 -26.77 -19.04 -1.36
CA LEU A 140 -26.18 -19.24 -0.03
C LEU A 140 -26.07 -20.71 0.36
N LEU A 141 -27.06 -21.53 0.00
CA LEU A 141 -26.99 -22.98 0.21
C LEU A 141 -25.90 -23.63 -0.66
N ALA A 142 -25.72 -23.16 -1.90
CA ALA A 142 -24.63 -23.59 -2.76
C ALA A 142 -23.25 -23.19 -2.19
N ASP A 143 -23.11 -21.97 -1.66
CA ASP A 143 -21.89 -21.52 -0.97
C ASP A 143 -21.54 -22.40 0.23
N MET A 144 -22.56 -22.84 0.97
CA MET A 144 -22.38 -23.71 2.13
C MET A 144 -21.81 -25.09 1.75
N ILE A 145 -22.06 -25.58 0.52
CA ILE A 145 -21.45 -26.81 0.02
C ILE A 145 -19.94 -26.63 -0.10
N VAL A 146 -19.47 -25.53 -0.71
CA VAL A 146 -18.05 -25.22 -0.87
C VAL A 146 -17.36 -25.07 0.50
N VAL A 147 -18.00 -24.37 1.44
CA VAL A 147 -17.54 -24.25 2.83
C VAL A 147 -17.37 -25.64 3.47
N LYS A 148 -18.37 -26.52 3.35
CA LYS A 148 -18.31 -27.88 3.89
C LYS A 148 -17.20 -28.72 3.26
N GLN A 149 -16.95 -28.57 1.95
CA GLN A 149 -15.85 -29.28 1.27
C GLN A 149 -14.49 -28.89 1.87
N ILE A 150 -14.23 -27.59 2.07
CA ILE A 150 -12.99 -27.09 2.70
C ILE A 150 -12.83 -27.68 4.11
N ILE A 151 -13.90 -27.69 4.91
CA ILE A 151 -13.88 -28.22 6.27
C ILE A 151 -13.63 -29.74 6.28
N SER A 152 -14.23 -30.47 5.34
CA SER A 152 -14.03 -31.91 5.20
C SER A 152 -12.57 -32.24 4.93
N ILE A 153 -11.92 -31.51 4.01
CA ILE A 153 -10.50 -31.70 3.70
C ILE A 153 -9.62 -31.25 4.86
N LYS A 154 -9.93 -30.13 5.52
CA LYS A 154 -9.27 -29.73 6.77
C LYS A 154 -9.26 -30.88 7.80
N LYS A 155 -10.41 -31.53 8.03
CA LYS A 155 -10.50 -32.67 8.96
C LYS A 155 -9.64 -33.86 8.52
N LYS A 156 -9.60 -34.16 7.22
CA LYS A 156 -8.71 -35.20 6.66
C LYS A 156 -7.24 -34.87 6.91
N VAL A 157 -6.83 -33.62 6.65
CA VAL A 157 -5.47 -33.13 6.89
C VAL A 157 -5.10 -33.26 8.37
N ILE A 158 -5.95 -32.83 9.29
CA ILE A 158 -5.70 -32.94 10.74
C ILE A 158 -5.55 -34.41 11.17
N SER A 159 -6.40 -35.30 10.65
CA SER A 159 -6.30 -36.74 10.93
C SER A 159 -4.96 -37.32 10.45
N THR A 160 -4.54 -36.98 9.22
CA THR A 160 -3.24 -37.40 8.69
C THR A 160 -2.08 -36.80 9.47
N LEU A 161 -2.19 -35.53 9.90
CA LEU A 161 -1.18 -34.84 10.71
C LEU A 161 -0.98 -35.51 12.08
N ASN A 162 -2.08 -35.89 12.75
CA ASN A 162 -2.01 -36.62 14.01
C ASN A 162 -1.33 -37.99 13.84
N ARG A 163 -1.59 -38.68 12.71
CA ARG A 163 -0.89 -39.93 12.39
C ARG A 163 0.59 -39.70 12.16
N LEU A 164 0.97 -38.64 11.43
CA LEU A 164 2.36 -38.26 11.16
C LEU A 164 3.17 -37.97 12.43
N GLU A 165 2.54 -37.51 13.50
CA GLU A 165 3.21 -37.20 14.78
C GLU A 165 3.65 -38.48 15.53
N THR A 166 2.86 -39.55 15.40
CA THR A 166 3.08 -40.83 16.10
C THR A 166 4.10 -41.76 15.44
N VAL A 167 4.58 -41.41 14.25
CA VAL A 167 5.45 -42.28 13.46
C VAL A 167 6.85 -42.38 14.08
N THR A 168 7.36 -43.61 14.20
CA THR A 168 8.72 -43.91 14.70
C THR A 168 9.68 -44.34 13.59
N SER A 169 9.18 -44.69 12.40
CA SER A 169 9.98 -45.12 11.25
C SER A 169 10.00 -44.08 10.13
N PHE A 170 11.20 -43.72 9.65
CA PHE A 170 11.34 -42.74 8.56
C PHE A 170 10.71 -43.20 7.24
N SER A 171 10.71 -44.51 6.95
CA SER A 171 10.10 -45.05 5.72
C SER A 171 8.57 -44.92 5.73
N GLU A 172 7.95 -45.18 6.89
CA GLU A 172 6.51 -44.97 7.08
C GLU A 172 6.15 -43.47 7.06
N PHE A 173 7.02 -42.64 7.63
CA PHE A 173 6.84 -41.19 7.63
C PHE A 173 6.75 -40.64 6.21
N ILE A 174 7.65 -41.03 5.31
CA ILE A 174 7.65 -40.55 3.91
C ILE A 174 6.36 -40.95 3.17
N LYS A 175 5.87 -42.18 3.40
CA LYS A 175 4.60 -42.64 2.79
C LYS A 175 3.42 -41.81 3.27
N LEU A 176 3.31 -41.58 4.58
CA LEU A 176 2.24 -40.75 5.16
C LEU A 176 2.38 -39.28 4.77
N PHE A 177 3.61 -38.78 4.64
CA PHE A 177 3.89 -37.41 4.23
C PHE A 177 3.47 -37.16 2.78
N GLY A 178 3.59 -38.16 1.88
CA GLY A 178 3.04 -38.08 0.52
C GLY A 178 1.52 -37.91 0.50
N ILE A 179 0.80 -38.63 1.38
CA ILE A 179 -0.67 -38.51 1.52
C ILE A 179 -1.04 -37.15 2.13
N TYR A 180 -0.30 -36.68 3.13
CA TYR A 180 -0.48 -35.36 3.71
C TYR A 180 -0.27 -34.26 2.66
N GLY A 181 0.79 -34.38 1.84
CA GLY A 181 1.10 -33.45 0.77
C GLY A 181 -0.02 -33.34 -0.27
N SER A 182 -0.60 -34.46 -0.71
CA SER A 182 -1.70 -34.42 -1.68
C SER A 182 -2.96 -33.75 -1.09
N GLN A 183 -3.30 -34.05 0.17
CA GLN A 183 -4.43 -33.41 0.86
C GLN A 183 -4.19 -31.91 1.08
N MET A 184 -2.95 -31.50 1.33
CA MET A 184 -2.58 -30.09 1.48
C MET A 184 -2.68 -29.32 0.16
N VAL A 185 -2.33 -29.93 -0.97
CA VAL A 185 -2.51 -29.32 -2.30
C VAL A 185 -3.99 -29.12 -2.60
N GLU A 186 -4.83 -30.13 -2.34
CA GLU A 186 -6.29 -30.02 -2.48
C GLU A 186 -6.85 -28.88 -1.62
N LEU A 187 -6.43 -28.80 -0.35
CA LEU A 187 -6.80 -27.70 0.55
C LEU A 187 -6.32 -26.34 0.04
N ALA A 188 -5.10 -26.26 -0.51
CA ALA A 188 -4.53 -25.02 -1.03
C ALA A 188 -5.31 -24.47 -2.23
N HIS A 189 -5.81 -25.33 -3.12
CA HIS A 189 -6.67 -24.94 -4.24
C HIS A 189 -8.01 -24.38 -3.74
N LEU A 190 -8.76 -25.15 -2.93
CA LEU A 190 -10.08 -24.72 -2.47
C LEU A 190 -10.04 -23.46 -1.60
N THR A 191 -9.02 -23.34 -0.74
CA THR A 191 -8.82 -22.12 0.06
C THR A 191 -8.38 -20.93 -0.79
N GLY A 192 -7.73 -21.16 -1.93
CA GLY A 192 -7.38 -20.12 -2.90
C GLY A 192 -8.57 -19.59 -3.66
N ASP A 193 -9.43 -20.48 -4.13
CA ASP A 193 -10.69 -20.08 -4.79
C ASP A 193 -11.57 -19.30 -3.81
N ARG A 194 -11.69 -19.80 -2.57
CA ARG A 194 -12.43 -19.09 -1.51
C ARG A 194 -11.81 -17.74 -1.18
N GLN A 195 -10.48 -17.62 -1.13
CA GLN A 195 -9.80 -16.35 -0.89
C GLN A 195 -10.17 -15.29 -1.93
N ASN A 196 -10.21 -15.66 -3.20
CA ASN A 196 -10.53 -14.72 -4.28
C ASN A 196 -12.00 -14.28 -4.27
N ASP A 197 -12.88 -15.19 -3.87
CA ASP A 197 -14.33 -14.98 -3.81
C ASP A 197 -14.80 -14.18 -2.58
N LEU A 198 -14.04 -14.15 -1.48
CA LEU A 198 -14.38 -13.33 -0.30
C LEU A 198 -14.47 -11.84 -0.65
N LYS A 199 -15.54 -11.19 -0.19
CA LYS A 199 -15.77 -9.74 -0.35
C LYS A 199 -14.93 -8.91 0.62
N ASP A 200 -14.84 -9.35 1.87
CA ASP A 200 -14.05 -8.66 2.91
C ASP A 200 -12.55 -8.83 2.65
N GLU A 201 -11.89 -7.73 2.32
CA GLU A 201 -10.46 -7.67 2.05
C GLU A 201 -9.62 -8.14 3.24
N ARG A 202 -10.07 -7.88 4.47
CA ARG A 202 -9.36 -8.33 5.66
C ARG A 202 -9.35 -9.84 5.78
N ARG A 203 -10.52 -10.47 5.59
CA ARG A 203 -10.65 -11.94 5.63
C ARG A 203 -9.85 -12.59 4.51
N ARG A 204 -9.85 -11.97 3.32
CA ARG A 204 -9.01 -12.39 2.19
C ARG A 204 -7.51 -12.39 2.57
N SER A 205 -7.02 -11.31 3.19
CA SER A 205 -5.63 -11.21 3.64
C SER A 205 -5.29 -12.19 4.76
N GLN A 206 -6.20 -12.40 5.74
CA GLN A 206 -6.02 -13.38 6.81
C GLN A 206 -5.98 -14.83 6.28
N LEU A 207 -6.81 -15.14 5.28
CA LEU A 207 -6.80 -16.44 4.61
C LEU A 207 -5.52 -16.63 3.82
N SER A 208 -5.05 -15.58 3.14
CA SER A 208 -3.75 -15.58 2.44
C SER A 208 -2.59 -15.85 3.40
N ALA A 209 -2.54 -15.16 4.54
CA ALA A 209 -1.50 -15.36 5.55
C ALA A 209 -1.52 -16.79 6.11
N SER A 210 -2.71 -17.31 6.40
CA SER A 210 -2.88 -18.69 6.89
C SER A 210 -2.40 -19.72 5.86
N ARG A 211 -2.71 -19.52 4.57
CA ARG A 211 -2.22 -20.38 3.48
C ARG A 211 -0.70 -20.36 3.36
N THR A 212 -0.07 -19.18 3.39
CA THR A 212 1.39 -19.06 3.36
C THR A 212 2.06 -19.75 4.55
N ILE A 213 1.47 -19.67 5.74
CA ILE A 213 1.97 -20.40 6.93
C ILE A 213 1.89 -21.91 6.69
N LEU A 214 0.77 -22.41 6.15
CA LEU A 214 0.59 -23.84 5.87
C LEU A 214 1.58 -24.35 4.81
N GLU A 215 1.83 -23.59 3.76
CA GLU A 215 2.80 -23.92 2.71
C GLU A 215 4.22 -24.03 3.27
N LYS A 216 4.69 -23.00 4.01
CA LYS A 216 6.01 -22.99 4.64
C LYS A 216 6.15 -24.11 5.68
N SER A 217 5.14 -24.29 6.52
CA SER A 217 5.17 -25.29 7.59
C SER A 217 5.14 -26.72 7.05
N THR A 218 4.53 -26.97 5.89
CA THR A 218 4.54 -28.28 5.23
C THR A 218 5.97 -28.74 4.88
N MET A 219 6.82 -27.83 4.40
CA MET A 219 8.24 -28.14 4.16
C MET A 219 9.02 -28.34 5.47
N LEU A 220 8.68 -27.58 6.52
CA LEU A 220 9.32 -27.68 7.84
C LEU A 220 8.96 -28.97 8.58
N ILE A 221 7.78 -29.55 8.37
CA ILE A 221 7.40 -30.86 8.95
C ILE A 221 8.39 -31.94 8.51
N LEU A 222 8.77 -31.99 7.23
CA LEU A 222 9.71 -32.98 6.72
C LEU A 222 11.09 -32.87 7.39
N THR A 223 11.61 -31.66 7.49
CA THR A 223 12.97 -31.41 8.01
C THR A 223 13.03 -31.59 9.53
N SER A 224 12.07 -31.04 10.27
CA SER A 224 11.99 -31.16 11.74
C SER A 224 11.74 -32.62 12.18
N SER A 225 10.82 -33.33 11.53
CA SER A 225 10.55 -34.75 11.84
C SER A 225 11.72 -35.65 11.48
N LYS A 226 12.45 -35.36 10.39
CA LYS A 226 13.69 -36.09 10.04
C LYS A 226 14.79 -35.87 11.08
N ALA A 227 14.95 -34.65 11.58
CA ALA A 227 15.92 -34.35 12.64
C ALA A 227 15.57 -35.08 13.94
N TYR A 228 14.30 -35.05 14.35
CA TYR A 228 13.81 -35.79 15.52
C TYR A 228 14.01 -37.30 15.40
N LEU A 229 13.64 -37.91 14.27
CA LEU A 229 13.80 -39.36 14.05
C LEU A 229 15.27 -39.82 14.02
N ARG A 230 16.21 -38.91 13.72
CA ARG A 230 17.66 -39.18 13.76
C ARG A 230 18.26 -38.98 15.14
N HIS A 231 17.69 -38.08 15.94
CA HIS A 231 18.20 -37.66 17.25
C HIS A 231 17.07 -37.65 18.28
N ILE A 232 16.58 -38.83 18.64
CA ILE A 232 15.41 -39.01 19.51
C ILE A 232 15.65 -38.45 20.92
N ASP A 233 16.90 -38.50 21.41
CA ASP A 233 17.28 -38.03 22.75
C ASP A 233 17.41 -36.50 22.85
N CYS A 234 17.33 -35.78 21.73
CA CYS A 234 17.48 -34.33 21.71
C CYS A 234 16.15 -33.62 21.98
N LEU A 235 16.03 -33.00 23.17
CA LEU A 235 14.85 -32.22 23.56
C LEU A 235 14.53 -31.09 22.56
N HIS A 236 15.55 -30.39 22.04
CA HIS A 236 15.37 -29.28 21.10
C HIS A 236 14.79 -29.75 19.75
N SER A 237 15.20 -30.91 19.25
CA SER A 237 14.66 -31.47 18.01
C SER A 237 13.20 -31.88 18.17
N ARG A 238 12.83 -32.41 19.35
CA ARG A 238 11.44 -32.70 19.69
C ARG A 238 10.60 -31.42 19.77
N GLN A 239 11.06 -30.41 20.52
CA GLN A 239 10.37 -29.12 20.64
C GLN A 239 10.19 -28.42 19.29
N CYS A 240 11.22 -28.43 18.44
CA CYS A 240 11.16 -27.85 17.10
C CYS A 240 10.11 -28.55 16.23
N ARG A 241 10.07 -29.88 16.25
CA ARG A 241 9.02 -30.66 15.58
C ARG A 241 7.64 -30.30 16.12
N ASP A 242 7.45 -30.39 17.43
CA ASP A 242 6.14 -30.20 18.06
C ASP A 242 5.59 -28.78 17.82
N LEU A 243 6.46 -27.77 17.82
CA LEU A 243 6.12 -26.39 17.47
C LEU A 243 5.59 -26.26 16.03
N VAL A 244 6.23 -26.92 15.06
CA VAL A 244 5.80 -26.87 13.65
C VAL A 244 4.43 -27.55 13.48
N TYR A 245 4.19 -28.68 14.16
CA TYR A 245 2.89 -29.36 14.11
C TYR A 245 1.78 -28.49 14.73
N ASP A 246 2.06 -27.83 15.85
CA ASP A 246 1.13 -26.89 16.48
C ASP A 246 0.87 -25.64 15.62
N GLN A 247 1.90 -25.12 14.94
CA GLN A 247 1.75 -24.02 13.99
C GLN A 247 0.82 -24.39 12.83
N VAL A 248 0.92 -25.61 12.29
CA VAL A 248 0.00 -26.12 11.26
C VAL A 248 -1.42 -26.22 11.79
N ARG A 249 -1.63 -26.75 13.00
CA ARG A 249 -2.96 -26.84 13.61
C ARG A 249 -3.61 -25.46 13.77
N ARG A 250 -2.86 -24.49 14.33
CA ARG A 250 -3.32 -23.11 14.47
C ARG A 250 -3.70 -22.48 13.13
N ALA A 251 -2.88 -22.70 12.09
CA ALA A 251 -3.19 -22.18 10.76
C ALA A 251 -4.43 -22.85 10.13
N LEU A 252 -4.61 -24.16 10.30
CA LEU A 252 -5.83 -24.87 9.87
C LEU A 252 -7.08 -24.42 10.64
N ASP A 253 -6.93 -24.07 11.92
CA ASP A 253 -8.01 -23.50 12.74
C ASP A 253 -8.40 -22.11 12.28
N MET A 254 -7.43 -21.25 11.94
CA MET A 254 -7.69 -19.96 11.33
C MET A 254 -8.41 -20.08 9.98
N VAL A 255 -7.99 -21.00 9.12
CA VAL A 255 -8.71 -21.30 7.86
C VAL A 255 -10.17 -21.69 8.16
N GLY A 256 -10.38 -22.58 9.15
CA GLY A 256 -11.71 -22.97 9.56
C GLY A 256 -12.57 -21.80 10.03
N LEU A 257 -12.05 -20.95 10.92
CA LEU A 257 -12.77 -19.80 11.47
C LEU A 257 -13.18 -18.79 10.39
N ILE A 258 -12.25 -18.45 9.49
CA ILE A 258 -12.50 -17.49 8.40
C ILE A 258 -13.59 -18.01 7.45
N VAL A 259 -13.59 -19.32 7.19
CA VAL A 259 -14.53 -19.97 6.28
C VAL A 259 -15.90 -20.20 6.93
N TYR A 260 -15.98 -20.47 8.25
CA TYR A 260 -17.22 -20.70 9.00
C TYR A 260 -17.98 -19.43 9.40
N ASP A 261 -17.29 -18.31 9.66
CA ASP A 261 -17.93 -17.06 10.12
C ASP A 261 -18.71 -16.32 9.01
N SER A 262 -19.22 -17.06 8.02
CA SER A 262 -20.21 -16.61 7.07
C SER A 262 -21.60 -16.46 7.70
N GLY A 263 -21.89 -17.02 8.88
CA GLY A 263 -23.26 -17.02 9.45
C GLY A 263 -23.46 -16.85 10.96
N SER A 264 -22.44 -16.73 11.81
CA SER A 264 -22.69 -16.56 13.25
C SER A 264 -21.54 -15.89 13.97
N THR A 265 -21.80 -14.71 14.55
CA THR A 265 -21.02 -14.09 15.63
C THR A 265 -20.89 -15.05 16.81
N ILE A 266 -19.94 -15.97 16.72
CA ILE A 266 -19.48 -16.73 17.86
C ILE A 266 -18.29 -15.95 18.41
N GLN A 267 -18.58 -15.07 19.38
CA GLN A 267 -17.63 -14.72 20.43
C GLN A 267 -17.26 -16.01 21.16
N THR A 268 -16.29 -16.75 20.62
CA THR A 268 -15.58 -17.75 21.40
C THR A 268 -14.37 -17.05 21.98
N ASN A 269 -14.41 -16.89 23.31
CA ASN A 269 -13.27 -16.55 24.15
C ASN A 269 -12.21 -17.65 24.01
N ILE A 270 -11.45 -17.63 22.92
CA ILE A 270 -10.17 -18.34 22.82
C ILE A 270 -9.09 -17.33 23.22
N PRO A 271 -8.27 -17.62 24.25
CA PRO A 271 -7.25 -16.70 24.71
C PRO A 271 -6.19 -16.44 23.63
N THR A 272 -6.08 -15.18 23.25
CA THR A 272 -4.81 -14.43 23.19
C THR A 272 -3.68 -15.03 22.34
N LEU A 273 -3.74 -14.80 21.02
CA LEU A 273 -2.54 -14.50 20.20
C LEU A 273 -2.86 -13.92 18.82
N THR A 274 -4.13 -13.96 18.38
CA THR A 274 -4.52 -13.57 17.01
C THR A 274 -5.21 -12.19 16.89
N LEU A 275 -5.30 -11.41 17.96
CA LEU A 275 -5.87 -10.05 17.93
C LEU A 275 -4.84 -8.94 17.72
N LEU A 276 -3.54 -9.26 17.79
CA LEU A 276 -2.46 -8.28 17.89
C LEU A 276 -2.01 -7.60 16.60
N LEU A 277 -2.70 -7.78 15.46
CA LEU A 277 -2.16 -7.24 14.20
C LEU A 277 -3.07 -6.45 13.29
N THR A 278 -4.37 -6.22 13.54
CA THR A 278 -5.16 -5.40 12.57
C THR A 278 -6.47 -4.77 13.07
N LYS A 279 -6.83 -4.84 14.36
CA LYS A 279 -7.95 -4.00 14.85
C LYS A 279 -7.49 -2.62 15.33
N ASP A 280 -6.25 -2.48 15.77
CA ASP A 280 -5.85 -1.34 16.58
C ASP A 280 -5.26 -0.17 15.76
N GLU A 281 -4.51 -0.43 14.68
CA GLU A 281 -4.00 0.64 13.79
C GLU A 281 -5.14 1.41 13.08
N ILE A 282 -6.23 0.72 12.74
CA ILE A 282 -7.43 1.34 12.15
C ILE A 282 -8.29 2.00 13.25
N ASN A 283 -8.12 1.66 14.53
CA ASN A 283 -8.88 2.27 15.62
C ASN A 283 -8.36 3.66 15.97
N PHE A 284 -7.05 3.89 16.06
CA PHE A 284 -6.51 5.19 16.45
C PHE A 284 -6.83 6.28 15.43
N ILE A 285 -6.41 6.13 14.16
CA ILE A 285 -6.66 7.15 13.11
C ILE A 285 -8.16 7.36 12.90
N LYS A 286 -8.98 6.31 13.00
CA LYS A 286 -10.43 6.43 12.90
C LYS A 286 -11.03 7.16 14.11
N SER A 287 -10.58 6.85 15.33
CA SER A 287 -11.06 7.53 16.54
C SER A 287 -10.66 9.00 16.53
N LEU A 288 -9.44 9.31 16.06
CA LEU A 288 -8.95 10.67 15.94
C LEU A 288 -9.69 11.45 14.84
N ARG A 289 -10.00 10.85 13.68
CA ARG A 289 -10.87 11.49 12.67
C ARG A 289 -12.30 11.70 13.16
N GLN A 290 -12.83 10.76 13.96
CA GLN A 290 -14.14 10.91 14.60
C GLN A 290 -14.13 12.05 15.61
N PHE A 291 -13.02 12.23 16.33
CA PHE A 291 -12.80 13.34 17.24
C PHE A 291 -12.69 14.68 16.49
N GLU A 292 -11.88 14.76 15.42
CA GLU A 292 -11.78 15.93 14.53
C GLU A 292 -13.17 16.35 13.98
N TYR A 293 -13.93 15.38 13.46
CA TYR A 293 -15.28 15.63 12.94
C TYR A 293 -16.25 16.08 14.05
N ALA A 294 -16.18 15.50 15.25
CA ALA A 294 -17.01 15.92 16.38
C ALA A 294 -16.69 17.37 16.81
N ILE A 295 -15.42 17.79 16.74
CA ILE A 295 -15.00 19.17 16.97
C ILE A 295 -15.53 20.10 15.88
N GLU A 296 -15.49 19.71 14.59
CA GLU A 296 -16.08 20.50 13.51
C GLU A 296 -17.58 20.73 13.70
N MET A 297 -18.31 19.71 14.19
CA MET A 297 -19.75 19.80 14.43
C MET A 297 -20.12 20.72 15.60
N LEU A 298 -19.20 21.05 16.51
CA LEU A 298 -19.43 22.04 17.57
C LEU A 298 -19.73 23.44 17.04
N ASN A 299 -19.28 23.78 15.82
CA ASN A 299 -19.59 25.05 15.18
C ASN A 299 -21.07 25.21 14.80
N VAL A 300 -21.84 24.11 14.73
CA VAL A 300 -23.21 24.10 14.20
C VAL A 300 -24.25 23.97 15.30
N SER A 301 -24.00 23.18 16.34
CA SER A 301 -24.92 23.03 17.46
C SER A 301 -24.19 22.66 18.75
N VAL A 302 -24.33 23.48 19.78
CA VAL A 302 -23.77 23.23 21.11
C VAL A 302 -24.87 22.66 22.00
N THR A 303 -24.75 21.40 22.43
CA THR A 303 -25.66 20.78 23.40
C THR A 303 -24.84 20.13 24.52
N SER A 304 -25.42 19.93 25.71
CA SER A 304 -24.70 19.28 26.82
C SER A 304 -24.25 17.85 26.50
N SER A 305 -25.04 17.11 25.73
CA SER A 305 -24.75 15.75 25.24
C SER A 305 -23.46 15.66 24.41
N THR A 306 -23.10 16.71 23.65
CA THR A 306 -21.89 16.68 22.80
C THR A 306 -20.61 16.80 23.62
N THR A 307 -20.65 17.44 24.80
CA THR A 307 -19.45 17.60 25.66
C THR A 307 -19.00 16.28 26.28
N GLU A 308 -19.92 15.45 26.76
CA GLU A 308 -19.61 14.10 27.27
C GLU A 308 -19.10 13.16 26.16
N GLN A 309 -19.67 13.27 24.95
CA GLN A 309 -19.22 12.49 23.80
C GLN A 309 -17.80 12.88 23.36
N LEU A 310 -17.44 14.15 23.45
CA LEU A 310 -16.09 14.63 23.12
C LEU A 310 -15.05 14.16 24.13
N GLU A 311 -15.35 14.18 25.43
CA GLU A 311 -14.48 13.61 26.46
C GLU A 311 -14.26 12.11 26.24
N GLN A 312 -15.33 11.36 25.94
CA GLN A 312 -15.22 9.93 25.66
C GLN A 312 -14.38 9.64 24.41
N LEU A 313 -14.52 10.43 23.34
CA LEU A 313 -13.74 10.28 22.12
C LEU A 313 -12.28 10.69 22.32
N CYS A 314 -12.00 11.73 23.11
CA CYS A 314 -10.66 12.16 23.45
C CYS A 314 -9.93 11.07 24.26
N ASN A 315 -10.55 10.59 25.35
CA ASN A 315 -9.99 9.51 26.17
C ASN A 315 -9.76 8.24 25.37
N LYS A 316 -10.72 7.85 24.52
CA LYS A 316 -10.55 6.69 23.62
C LYS A 316 -9.40 6.87 22.62
N THR A 317 -9.15 8.09 22.16
CA THR A 317 -8.02 8.38 21.26
C THR A 317 -6.69 8.24 22.00
N ILE A 318 -6.62 8.69 23.25
CA ILE A 318 -5.45 8.56 24.12
C ILE A 318 -5.20 7.10 24.51
N ASP A 319 -6.25 6.34 24.85
CA ASP A 319 -6.12 4.92 25.20
C ASP A 319 -5.58 4.12 23.99
N ASN A 320 -6.05 4.44 22.78
CA ASN A 320 -5.55 3.78 21.56
C ASN A 320 -4.11 4.19 21.20
N SER A 321 -3.62 5.36 21.65
CA SER A 321 -2.20 5.73 21.45
C SER A 321 -1.28 5.20 22.54
N GLN A 322 -1.81 4.80 23.71
CA GLN A 322 -1.01 4.23 24.80
C GLN A 322 -0.21 3.00 24.36
N ASP A 323 -0.81 2.08 23.59
CA ASP A 323 -0.11 0.92 23.02
C ASP A 323 1.12 1.31 22.20
N PHE A 324 1.06 2.44 21.48
CA PHE A 324 2.21 3.00 20.77
C PHE A 324 3.20 3.58 21.78
N THR A 325 2.78 4.52 22.63
CA THR A 325 3.65 5.18 23.64
C THR A 325 4.41 4.20 24.54
N ASP A 326 3.79 3.07 24.91
CA ASP A 326 4.33 2.03 25.78
C ASP A 326 5.12 0.94 25.03
N SER A 327 5.21 1.05 23.70
CA SER A 327 6.05 0.17 22.90
C SER A 327 7.53 0.35 23.24
N ILE A 328 8.23 -0.78 23.40
CA ILE A 328 9.67 -0.85 23.71
C ILE A 328 10.53 -0.21 22.61
N TYR A 329 9.98 -0.06 21.41
CA TYR A 329 10.69 0.46 20.25
C TYR A 329 10.68 2.00 20.14
N ILE A 330 9.96 2.71 21.02
CA ILE A 330 9.89 4.17 21.01
C ILE A 330 11.00 4.76 21.90
N SER A 331 11.68 5.80 21.41
CA SER A 331 12.70 6.49 22.20
C SER A 331 12.09 7.27 23.36
N ILE A 332 12.86 7.50 24.43
CA ILE A 332 12.39 8.23 25.61
C ILE A 332 11.90 9.63 25.21
N GLU A 333 12.61 10.32 24.32
CA GLU A 333 12.21 11.65 23.82
C GLU A 333 10.91 11.63 23.00
N GLN A 334 10.70 10.60 22.17
CA GLN A 334 9.46 10.44 21.41
C GLN A 334 8.29 10.16 22.34
N ARG A 335 8.50 9.32 23.36
CA ARG A 335 7.52 9.04 24.41
C ARG A 335 7.13 10.32 25.15
N GLU A 336 8.10 11.16 25.53
CA GLU A 336 7.83 12.44 26.19
C GLU A 336 7.03 13.40 25.30
N LYS A 337 7.38 13.53 24.02
CA LYS A 337 6.61 14.33 23.05
C LYS A 337 5.18 13.83 22.88
N LEU A 338 4.96 12.52 22.82
CA LEU A 338 3.62 11.94 22.75
C LEU A 338 2.78 12.23 23.99
N LEU A 339 3.39 12.11 25.18
CA LEU A 339 2.74 12.45 26.45
C LEU A 339 2.43 13.96 26.51
N GLU A 340 3.28 14.81 25.96
CA GLU A 340 3.03 16.24 25.82
C GLU A 340 1.82 16.53 24.92
N TYR A 341 1.69 15.84 23.78
CA TYR A 341 0.50 15.93 22.93
C TYR A 341 -0.78 15.46 23.63
N HIS A 342 -0.73 14.34 24.38
CA HIS A 342 -1.87 13.86 25.16
C HIS A 342 -2.32 14.91 26.19
N LYS A 343 -1.37 15.49 26.92
CA LYS A 343 -1.65 16.51 27.92
C LYS A 343 -2.25 17.77 27.30
N LYS A 344 -1.67 18.26 26.19
CA LYS A 344 -2.18 19.44 25.47
C LYS A 344 -3.59 19.23 24.92
N LEU A 345 -3.89 18.05 24.37
CA LEU A 345 -5.24 17.70 23.92
C LEU A 345 -6.25 17.76 25.07
N GLN A 346 -5.92 17.19 26.23
CA GLN A 346 -6.80 17.19 27.40
C GLN A 346 -7.01 18.60 27.97
N GLU A 347 -5.95 19.41 28.05
CA GLU A 347 -6.02 20.79 28.55
C GLU A 347 -6.89 21.68 27.66
N GLN A 348 -6.67 21.64 26.34
CA GLN A 348 -7.49 22.43 25.40
C GLN A 348 -8.95 21.96 25.35
N LEU A 349 -9.20 20.65 25.45
CA LEU A 349 -10.56 20.12 25.54
C LEU A 349 -11.27 20.64 26.81
N ALA A 350 -10.58 20.63 27.96
CA ALA A 350 -11.13 21.14 29.21
C ALA A 350 -11.42 22.64 29.16
N GLU A 351 -10.60 23.42 28.45
CA GLU A 351 -10.88 24.85 28.20
C GLU A 351 -12.12 25.05 27.32
N ILE A 352 -12.26 24.29 26.23
CA ILE A 352 -13.43 24.33 25.36
C ILE A 352 -14.71 23.97 26.13
N ILE A 353 -14.66 22.93 26.98
CA ILE A 353 -15.80 22.53 27.80
C ILE A 353 -16.20 23.63 28.80
N LYS A 354 -15.23 24.29 29.44
CA LYS A 354 -15.49 25.45 30.32
C LYS A 354 -16.15 26.60 29.55
N ILE A 355 -15.69 26.88 28.33
CA ILE A 355 -16.26 27.93 27.47
C ILE A 355 -17.70 27.57 27.08
N ILE A 356 -17.96 26.32 26.70
CA ILE A 356 -19.30 25.82 26.35
C ILE A 356 -20.28 25.94 27.52
N ILE A 357 -19.87 25.55 28.74
CA ILE A 357 -20.70 25.68 29.95
C ILE A 357 -21.03 27.16 30.23
N ASN A 358 -20.06 28.06 30.03
CA ASN A 358 -20.25 29.50 30.22
C ASN A 358 -21.10 30.18 29.13
N ILE A 359 -21.26 29.56 27.96
CA ILE A 359 -22.13 30.04 26.87
C ILE A 359 -23.58 29.64 27.12
N ASN A 360 -23.84 28.42 27.59
CA ASN A 360 -25.20 27.96 27.94
C ASN A 360 -25.87 28.78 29.05
N ASN A 361 -25.08 29.51 29.86
CA ASN A 361 -25.57 30.33 30.96
C ASN A 361 -25.82 31.81 30.59
N VAL A 362 -25.33 32.32 29.44
CA VAL A 362 -25.48 33.73 29.04
C VAL A 362 -25.54 33.86 27.51
N GLU A 363 -26.68 34.30 26.98
CA GLU A 363 -26.86 34.70 25.58
C GLU A 363 -25.96 35.92 25.27
N SER A 364 -24.82 35.69 24.61
CA SER A 364 -24.00 36.80 24.09
C SER A 364 -23.26 36.38 22.81
N SER A 365 -23.53 37.10 21.72
CA SER A 365 -22.93 36.98 20.39
C SER A 365 -21.40 37.24 20.33
N LEU A 366 -20.79 37.72 21.42
CA LEU A 366 -19.34 37.96 21.52
C LEU A 366 -18.54 36.71 21.93
N LYS A 367 -19.19 35.66 22.44
CA LYS A 367 -18.52 34.42 22.90
C LYS A 367 -18.28 33.41 21.79
N THR A 368 -18.91 33.58 20.63
CA THR A 368 -18.74 32.69 19.47
C THR A 368 -17.35 32.80 18.83
N ASP A 369 -16.73 33.98 18.90
CA ASP A 369 -15.39 34.21 18.32
C ASP A 369 -14.28 33.58 19.17
N VAL A 370 -14.43 33.58 20.49
CA VAL A 370 -13.48 32.91 21.41
C VAL A 370 -13.61 31.38 21.29
N LEU A 371 -14.84 30.89 21.11
CA LEU A 371 -15.09 29.47 20.88
C LEU A 371 -14.52 29.02 19.53
N SER A 372 -14.69 29.79 18.45
CA SER A 372 -14.18 29.44 17.12
C SER A 372 -12.65 29.41 17.06
N LEU A 373 -11.97 30.35 17.73
CA LEU A 373 -10.51 30.34 17.86
C LEU A 373 -9.99 29.13 18.66
N SER A 374 -10.70 28.76 19.73
CA SER A 374 -10.34 27.59 20.56
C SER A 374 -10.57 26.28 19.80
N ILE A 375 -11.66 26.20 19.03
CA ILE A 375 -11.96 25.09 18.13
C ILE A 375 -10.87 24.95 17.06
N GLN A 376 -10.45 26.05 16.44
CA GLN A 376 -9.38 26.02 15.45
C GLN A 376 -8.05 25.54 16.05
N SER A 377 -7.73 25.98 17.27
CA SER A 377 -6.50 25.56 17.95
C SER A 377 -6.47 24.06 18.25
N ILE A 378 -7.56 23.48 18.76
CA ILE A 378 -7.62 22.03 19.02
C ILE A 378 -7.65 21.21 17.73
N GLN A 379 -8.20 21.75 16.64
CA GLN A 379 -8.16 21.12 15.31
C GLN A 379 -6.73 21.08 14.77
N GLU A 380 -6.00 22.19 14.85
CA GLU A 380 -4.59 22.26 14.45
C GLU A 380 -3.76 21.28 15.29
N LEU A 381 -4.00 21.20 16.60
CA LEU A 381 -3.28 20.30 17.49
C LEU A 381 -3.60 18.82 17.24
N ALA A 382 -4.88 18.48 16.99
CA ALA A 382 -5.29 17.12 16.61
C ALA A 382 -4.69 16.71 15.25
N HIS A 383 -4.66 17.65 14.30
CA HIS A 383 -4.05 17.46 12.99
C HIS A 383 -2.54 17.23 13.10
N ASP A 384 -1.84 18.03 13.91
CA ASP A 384 -0.41 17.88 14.16
C ASP A 384 -0.08 16.58 14.87
N PHE A 385 -0.89 16.18 15.86
CA PHE A 385 -0.74 14.88 16.53
C PHE A 385 -0.93 13.72 15.56
N ARG A 386 -1.95 13.78 14.70
CA ARG A 386 -2.16 12.81 13.62
C ARG A 386 -0.97 12.74 12.68
N LYS A 387 -0.48 13.90 12.24
CA LYS A 387 0.67 14.01 11.34
C LYS A 387 1.94 13.48 12.01
N TYR A 388 2.14 13.72 13.30
CA TYR A 388 3.26 13.14 14.04
C TYR A 388 3.20 11.61 14.02
N MET A 389 2.04 11.04 14.31
CA MET A 389 1.82 9.59 14.34
C MET A 389 1.91 8.92 12.96
N GLU A 390 1.30 9.50 11.92
CA GLU A 390 1.32 8.96 10.55
C GLU A 390 2.73 8.98 9.93
N ASN A 391 3.59 9.92 10.34
CA ASN A 391 4.87 10.14 9.68
C ASN A 391 6.07 9.45 10.35
N ASN A 392 5.99 9.01 11.60
CA ASN A 392 7.11 8.32 12.26
C ASN A 392 7.41 6.95 11.61
N HIS A 393 6.37 6.20 11.23
CA HIS A 393 6.57 4.90 10.56
C HIS A 393 7.26 5.04 9.18
N LEU A 394 7.02 6.14 8.47
CA LEU A 394 7.66 6.40 7.16
C LEU A 394 9.16 6.67 7.32
N LEU A 395 9.55 7.37 8.39
CA LEU A 395 10.97 7.64 8.66
C LEU A 395 11.72 6.34 8.97
N ASP A 396 11.15 5.47 9.80
CA ASP A 396 11.72 4.15 10.14
C ASP A 396 11.91 3.26 8.89
N GLU A 397 10.89 3.18 8.04
CA GLU A 397 10.94 2.41 6.79
C GLU A 397 12.04 2.94 5.86
N TYR A 398 12.14 4.27 5.71
CA TYR A 398 13.16 4.90 4.87
C TYR A 398 14.56 4.68 5.43
N LEU A 399 14.77 4.89 6.73
CA LEU A 399 16.07 4.68 7.39
C LEU A 399 16.54 3.22 7.28
N LYS A 400 15.62 2.26 7.43
CA LYS A 400 15.89 0.83 7.14
C LYS A 400 16.29 0.60 5.68
N ARG A 401 15.62 1.27 4.74
CA ARG A 401 15.89 1.12 3.30
C ARG A 401 17.29 1.59 2.90
N ILE A 402 17.82 2.61 3.57
CA ILE A 402 19.16 3.16 3.33
C ILE A 402 20.22 2.63 4.32
N GLU A 403 19.84 1.72 5.21
CA GLU A 403 20.68 1.12 6.25
C GLU A 403 21.38 2.14 7.17
N VAL A 404 20.67 3.24 7.48
CA VAL A 404 21.14 4.28 8.41
C VAL A 404 20.29 4.22 9.68
N ASN A 405 20.94 4.24 10.84
CA ASN A 405 20.24 4.25 12.13
C ASN A 405 19.69 5.66 12.44
N PHE A 406 18.76 5.76 13.38
CA PHE A 406 18.39 7.05 13.95
C PHE A 406 19.62 7.76 14.53
N PRO A 407 19.65 9.11 14.49
CA PRO A 407 20.78 9.86 15.01
C PRO A 407 20.91 9.55 16.50
N THR A 408 22.07 9.06 16.90
CA THR A 408 22.42 8.80 18.31
C THR A 408 23.18 9.97 18.94
N ASN A 409 23.71 10.87 18.11
CA ASN A 409 24.45 12.06 18.51
C ASN A 409 23.82 13.32 17.91
N GLU A 410 23.96 14.46 18.59
CA GLU A 410 23.42 15.79 18.21
C GLU A 410 24.08 16.44 16.96
N CYS A 411 25.04 15.78 16.30
CA CYS A 411 25.75 16.39 15.15
C CYS A 411 24.97 16.25 13.84
N MET A 412 24.12 17.23 13.55
CA MET A 412 23.29 17.28 12.32
C MET A 412 24.12 17.25 11.03
N GLU A 413 25.31 17.87 11.00
CA GLU A 413 26.16 17.82 9.81
C GLU A 413 26.64 16.38 9.50
N GLU A 414 27.13 15.66 10.51
CA GLU A 414 27.58 14.28 10.33
C GLU A 414 26.42 13.37 9.93
N TYR A 415 25.23 13.60 10.48
CA TYR A 415 24.06 12.82 10.13
C TYR A 415 23.58 13.09 8.70
N LEU A 416 23.63 14.34 8.24
CA LEU A 416 23.33 14.69 6.85
C LEU A 416 24.27 13.97 5.87
N ASN A 417 25.57 13.88 6.19
CA ASN A 417 26.54 13.11 5.40
C ASN A 417 26.16 11.62 5.32
N GLN A 418 25.76 11.02 6.44
CA GLN A 418 25.34 9.60 6.47
C GLN A 418 24.08 9.37 5.64
N LEU A 419 23.08 10.24 5.74
CA LEU A 419 21.83 10.13 4.99
C LEU A 419 22.07 10.26 3.48
N HIS A 420 22.93 11.18 3.07
CA HIS A 420 23.28 11.41 1.67
C HIS A 420 23.98 10.18 1.05
N ILE A 421 25.01 9.66 1.73
CA ILE A 421 25.72 8.44 1.31
C ILE A 421 24.76 7.25 1.31
N GLY A 422 23.96 7.09 2.37
CA GLY A 422 22.99 6.00 2.50
C GLY A 422 22.01 5.97 1.33
N HIS A 423 21.43 7.13 0.97
CA HIS A 423 20.52 7.25 -0.17
C HIS A 423 21.21 6.85 -1.48
N LEU A 424 22.35 7.45 -1.82
CA LEU A 424 23.08 7.23 -3.08
C LEU A 424 23.58 5.79 -3.25
N THR A 425 23.84 5.09 -2.15
CA THR A 425 24.38 3.72 -2.18
C THR A 425 23.30 2.63 -2.16
N HIS A 426 22.07 2.96 -1.72
CA HIS A 426 21.00 1.98 -1.57
C HIS A 426 19.85 2.20 -2.56
N ILE A 427 19.55 3.45 -2.94
CA ILE A 427 18.45 3.79 -3.83
C ILE A 427 19.05 4.17 -5.20
N PRO A 428 18.88 3.34 -6.24
CA PRO A 428 19.42 3.64 -7.55
C PRO A 428 18.63 4.75 -8.24
N PHE A 429 19.32 5.54 -9.05
CA PHE A 429 18.68 6.33 -10.09
C PHE A 429 18.24 5.38 -11.21
N GLU A 430 16.98 5.47 -11.67
CA GLU A 430 16.49 4.68 -12.81
C GLU A 430 15.51 5.46 -13.69
N THR A 431 15.50 5.18 -15.00
CA THR A 431 14.58 5.77 -15.98
C THR A 431 13.71 4.73 -16.71
N PHE A 432 13.64 3.48 -16.21
CA PHE A 432 12.94 2.38 -16.87
C PHE A 432 11.46 2.62 -17.21
N ASP A 433 10.75 3.48 -16.47
CA ASP A 433 9.35 3.82 -16.80
C ASP A 433 9.21 4.88 -17.87
N LEU A 434 10.21 5.74 -18.07
CA LEU A 434 10.24 6.69 -19.17
C LEU A 434 10.45 5.96 -20.51
N ILE A 435 11.22 4.87 -20.51
CA ILE A 435 11.40 4.00 -21.68
C ILE A 435 10.06 3.40 -22.15
N ASP A 436 9.16 3.09 -21.21
CA ASP A 436 7.84 2.50 -21.51
C ASP A 436 6.74 3.57 -21.74
N PHE A 437 7.11 4.85 -21.87
CA PHE A 437 6.19 5.99 -22.01
C PHE A 437 5.10 6.05 -20.91
N LYS A 438 5.41 5.57 -19.70
CA LYS A 438 4.48 5.69 -18.56
C LYS A 438 4.54 7.10 -17.98
N GLU A 439 3.39 7.63 -17.60
CA GLU A 439 3.31 8.91 -16.87
C GLU A 439 4.17 8.86 -15.60
N LEU A 440 5.04 9.87 -15.44
CA LEU A 440 5.87 10.00 -14.26
C LEU A 440 5.02 10.58 -13.11
N ASN A 441 4.63 9.71 -12.18
CA ASN A 441 3.94 10.15 -10.97
C ASN A 441 4.95 10.68 -9.94
N ILE A 442 4.72 11.93 -9.50
CA ILE A 442 5.55 12.63 -8.52
C ILE A 442 4.83 12.86 -7.18
N SER A 443 3.71 12.18 -6.92
CA SER A 443 3.08 12.22 -5.59
C SER A 443 3.99 11.55 -4.56
N LEU A 444 4.12 12.15 -3.38
CA LEU A 444 4.99 11.62 -2.32
C LEU A 444 4.60 10.19 -1.92
N ASP A 445 3.31 9.87 -1.84
CA ASP A 445 2.84 8.51 -1.53
C ASP A 445 3.30 7.50 -2.57
N TYR A 446 3.24 7.85 -3.85
CA TYR A 446 3.69 6.98 -4.93
C TYR A 446 5.20 6.81 -4.89
N ILE A 447 5.94 7.92 -4.75
CA ILE A 447 7.40 7.93 -4.66
C ILE A 447 7.85 7.06 -3.49
N PHE A 448 7.27 7.23 -2.30
CA PHE A 448 7.65 6.48 -1.11
C PHE A 448 7.41 4.97 -1.28
N ASN A 449 6.19 4.58 -1.71
CA ASN A 449 5.86 3.17 -1.95
C ASN A 449 6.83 2.54 -2.96
N ARG A 450 7.19 3.28 -4.01
CA ARG A 450 8.11 2.80 -5.06
C ARG A 450 9.54 2.67 -4.55
N LEU A 451 10.14 3.76 -4.08
CA LEU A 451 11.58 3.80 -3.75
C LEU A 451 11.87 2.99 -2.48
N VAL A 452 10.98 3.05 -1.49
CA VAL A 452 11.19 2.42 -0.17
C VAL A 452 10.60 1.01 -0.12
N ARG A 453 9.29 0.85 -0.35
CA ARG A 453 8.61 -0.44 -0.13
C ARG A 453 8.81 -1.46 -1.25
N GLN A 454 8.90 -1.00 -2.50
CA GLN A 454 9.08 -1.87 -3.66
C GLN A 454 10.56 -2.09 -4.04
N ASN A 455 11.51 -1.50 -3.30
CA ASN A 455 12.95 -1.54 -3.60
C ASN A 455 13.25 -1.12 -5.05
N ARG A 456 12.62 -0.04 -5.52
CA ARG A 456 12.87 0.54 -6.85
C ARG A 456 13.70 1.81 -6.77
N GLY A 457 14.19 2.26 -7.91
CA GLY A 457 14.78 3.58 -8.08
C GLY A 457 13.77 4.63 -8.54
N GLY A 458 14.27 5.83 -8.80
CA GLY A 458 13.50 6.90 -9.46
C GLY A 458 14.38 7.88 -10.23
N VAL A 459 13.73 8.87 -10.84
CA VAL A 459 14.41 10.01 -11.47
C VAL A 459 14.69 11.12 -10.46
N CYS A 460 15.42 12.16 -10.87
CA CYS A 460 15.87 13.24 -9.97
C CYS A 460 14.74 13.88 -9.14
N TYR A 461 13.58 14.18 -9.74
CA TYR A 461 12.44 14.77 -9.01
C TYR A 461 11.91 13.84 -7.92
N GLN A 462 11.87 12.53 -8.19
CA GLN A 462 11.37 11.54 -7.23
C GLN A 462 12.37 11.33 -6.10
N MET A 463 13.66 11.20 -6.43
CA MET A 463 14.73 10.99 -5.43
C MET A 463 14.93 12.22 -4.55
N ASN A 464 15.16 13.40 -5.15
CA ASN A 464 15.35 14.64 -4.40
C ASN A 464 14.06 15.10 -3.70
N GLY A 465 12.88 14.82 -4.27
CA GLY A 465 11.59 15.07 -3.61
C GLY A 465 11.39 14.23 -2.35
N LEU A 466 11.70 12.92 -2.42
CA LEU A 466 11.68 12.04 -1.24
C LEU A 466 12.71 12.48 -0.20
N PHE A 467 13.92 12.79 -0.64
CA PHE A 467 15.00 13.18 0.26
C PHE A 467 14.69 14.49 0.97
N ALA A 468 14.12 15.49 0.28
CA ALA A 468 13.62 16.72 0.88
C ALA A 468 12.53 16.46 1.93
N PHE A 469 11.58 15.56 1.63
CA PHE A 469 10.54 15.17 2.57
C PHE A 469 11.13 14.58 3.86
N ILE A 470 12.09 13.65 3.73
CA ILE A 470 12.76 13.02 4.88
C ILE A 470 13.60 14.02 5.68
N LEU A 471 14.36 14.90 5.01
CA LEU A 471 15.17 15.90 5.70
C LEU A 471 14.30 16.91 6.46
N ASN A 472 13.20 17.38 5.87
CA ASN A 472 12.23 18.22 6.59
C ASN A 472 11.65 17.51 7.82
N LYS A 473 11.44 16.18 7.76
CA LYS A 473 10.99 15.38 8.91
C LYS A 473 12.02 15.26 10.02
N LEU A 474 13.29 15.30 9.66
CA LEU A 474 14.42 15.33 10.59
C LEU A 474 14.77 16.76 11.04
N ASN A 475 13.89 17.73 10.80
CA ASN A 475 14.04 19.14 11.17
C ASN A 475 15.18 19.90 10.47
N TYR A 476 15.65 19.42 9.31
CA TYR A 476 16.53 20.24 8.47
C TYR A 476 15.72 21.31 7.73
N ASN A 477 16.28 22.51 7.60
CA ASN A 477 15.70 23.55 6.74
C ASN A 477 16.10 23.29 5.28
N VAL A 478 15.16 22.78 4.48
CA VAL A 478 15.42 22.35 3.10
C VAL A 478 14.58 23.13 2.10
N LYS A 479 15.24 23.58 1.02
CA LYS A 479 14.59 24.17 -0.16
C LYS A 479 14.92 23.36 -1.41
N LEU A 480 13.92 23.08 -2.23
CA LEU A 480 14.13 22.54 -3.58
C LEU A 480 14.66 23.66 -4.51
N ILE A 481 15.61 23.30 -5.36
CA ILE A 481 16.20 24.18 -6.37
C ILE A 481 15.97 23.57 -7.74
N ALA A 482 15.53 24.39 -8.70
CA ALA A 482 15.46 24.01 -10.10
C ALA A 482 16.83 24.22 -10.78
N CYS A 483 17.31 23.18 -11.45
CA CYS A 483 18.63 23.13 -12.09
C CYS A 483 18.52 22.86 -13.60
N GLY A 484 19.31 23.58 -14.40
CA GLY A 484 19.52 23.31 -15.82
C GLY A 484 20.75 22.44 -16.04
N VAL A 485 20.58 21.22 -16.55
CA VAL A 485 21.70 20.29 -16.84
C VAL A 485 22.50 20.78 -18.05
N TYR A 486 23.82 20.68 -17.99
CA TYR A 486 24.69 21.03 -19.10
C TYR A 486 24.69 19.91 -20.17
N ASN A 487 24.49 20.29 -21.43
CA ASN A 487 24.50 19.39 -22.58
C ASN A 487 25.83 19.51 -23.33
N ASP A 488 26.71 18.53 -23.10
CA ASP A 488 28.03 18.45 -23.74
C ASP A 488 27.96 18.42 -25.28
N LYS A 489 26.87 17.93 -25.89
CA LYS A 489 26.73 17.81 -27.35
C LYS A 489 26.44 19.13 -28.05
N ASN A 490 25.64 19.97 -27.41
CA ASN A 490 25.13 21.21 -27.99
C ASN A 490 25.75 22.46 -27.37
N ASP A 491 26.72 22.29 -26.47
CA ASP A 491 27.39 23.34 -25.69
C ASP A 491 26.42 24.35 -25.07
N ASN A 492 25.32 23.83 -24.52
CA ASN A 492 24.21 24.64 -24.00
C ASN A 492 23.62 23.98 -22.75
N TYR A 493 22.82 24.73 -21.99
CA TYR A 493 22.07 24.19 -20.86
C TYR A 493 20.64 23.84 -21.29
N PHE A 494 20.13 22.74 -20.75
CA PHE A 494 18.70 22.44 -20.78
C PHE A 494 17.90 23.45 -19.95
N ASP A 495 16.56 23.33 -20.03
CA ASP A 495 15.65 24.13 -19.23
C ASP A 495 16.00 24.09 -17.74
N VAL A 496 15.77 25.20 -17.02
CA VAL A 496 16.12 25.31 -15.59
C VAL A 496 15.33 24.32 -14.73
N HIS A 497 14.22 23.76 -15.23
CA HIS A 497 13.48 22.71 -14.55
C HIS A 497 13.87 21.29 -14.98
N SER A 498 14.96 21.11 -15.74
CA SER A 498 15.40 19.79 -16.22
C SER A 498 15.97 18.87 -15.13
N HIS A 499 16.36 19.45 -14.00
CA HIS A 499 16.86 18.73 -12.83
C HIS A 499 16.41 19.45 -11.55
N ALA A 500 16.40 18.72 -10.43
CA ALA A 500 16.12 19.27 -9.12
C ALA A 500 17.26 18.93 -8.17
N ALA A 501 17.69 19.88 -7.35
CA ALA A 501 18.65 19.67 -6.26
C ALA A 501 18.10 20.30 -4.97
N LEU A 502 18.81 20.14 -3.85
CA LEU A 502 18.38 20.64 -2.55
C LEU A 502 19.39 21.63 -1.96
N PHE A 503 18.86 22.72 -1.42
CA PHE A 503 19.58 23.66 -0.58
C PHE A 503 19.23 23.41 0.87
N VAL A 504 20.21 23.03 1.69
CA VAL A 504 20.02 22.72 3.11
C VAL A 504 20.72 23.76 3.96
N THR A 505 20.02 24.35 4.91
CA THR A 505 20.59 25.26 5.91
C THR A 505 20.50 24.60 7.28
N LEU A 506 21.61 24.56 8.02
CA LEU A 506 21.65 24.10 9.40
C LEU A 506 21.43 25.28 10.36
N ASP A 507 21.09 24.99 11.62
CA ASP A 507 20.82 26.00 12.65
C ASP A 507 22.01 26.93 12.95
N ASN A 508 23.24 26.49 12.63
CA ASN A 508 24.46 27.28 12.74
C ASN A 508 24.75 28.13 11.49
N ASP A 509 23.73 28.38 10.65
CA ASP A 509 23.80 29.08 9.35
C ASP A 509 24.71 28.43 8.30
N THR A 510 25.20 27.20 8.53
CA THR A 510 25.98 26.48 7.51
C THR A 510 25.07 26.00 6.40
N GLN A 511 25.44 26.31 5.16
CA GLN A 511 24.66 26.03 3.96
C GLN A 511 25.30 24.95 3.11
N PHE A 512 24.49 23.99 2.67
CA PHE A 512 24.90 22.86 1.85
C PHE A 512 24.08 22.77 0.57
N LEU A 513 24.74 22.34 -0.51
CA LEU A 513 24.12 21.80 -1.71
C LEU A 513 24.08 20.28 -1.57
N CYS A 514 22.86 19.72 -1.61
CA CYS A 514 22.61 18.29 -1.55
C CYS A 514 21.93 17.83 -2.85
N ASP A 515 22.34 16.67 -3.36
CA ASP A 515 21.76 16.09 -4.57
C ASP A 515 21.93 14.58 -4.53
N VAL A 516 20.81 13.87 -4.57
CA VAL A 516 20.77 12.40 -4.56
C VAL A 516 20.20 11.84 -5.86
N GLY A 517 19.99 12.69 -6.87
CA GLY A 517 19.22 12.37 -8.07
C GLY A 517 19.98 12.53 -9.39
N PHE A 518 21.27 12.84 -9.36
CA PHE A 518 22.09 13.11 -10.54
C PHE A 518 23.16 12.04 -10.75
N ALA A 519 23.24 11.46 -11.95
CA ALA A 519 24.19 10.38 -12.23
C ALA A 519 25.68 10.77 -12.10
N LYS A 520 26.02 12.07 -12.00
CA LYS A 520 27.38 12.57 -11.74
C LYS A 520 27.53 13.20 -10.34
N ASP A 521 26.68 12.83 -9.39
CA ASP A 521 26.64 13.32 -8.00
C ASP A 521 27.93 13.20 -7.19
N PHE A 522 27.99 14.00 -6.12
CA PHE A 522 28.94 13.98 -5.02
C PHE A 522 28.44 13.06 -3.89
N LEU A 523 29.31 12.28 -3.24
CA LEU A 523 28.86 11.34 -2.20
C LEU A 523 28.45 12.03 -0.90
N THR A 524 29.12 13.13 -0.56
CA THR A 524 28.85 13.94 0.63
C THR A 524 28.39 15.34 0.23
N PRO A 525 27.41 15.94 0.95
CA PRO A 525 26.92 17.29 0.69
C PRO A 525 28.05 18.33 0.50
N LEU A 526 27.92 19.21 -0.49
CA LEU A 526 28.90 20.26 -0.75
C LEU A 526 28.57 21.51 0.05
N PHE A 527 29.57 22.18 0.62
CA PHE A 527 29.38 23.53 1.17
C PHE A 527 28.96 24.49 0.06
N PHE A 528 28.00 25.36 0.35
CA PHE A 528 27.58 26.41 -0.57
C PHE A 528 28.60 27.57 -0.59
N ARG A 529 29.74 27.34 -1.23
CA ARG A 529 30.88 28.26 -1.30
C ARG A 529 31.51 28.26 -2.69
N THR A 530 31.75 29.46 -3.23
CA THR A 530 32.35 29.64 -4.56
C THR A 530 33.86 29.92 -4.54
N ASP A 531 34.43 30.11 -3.36
CA ASP A 531 35.82 30.52 -3.15
C ASP A 531 36.77 29.33 -2.91
N CYS A 532 36.29 28.09 -3.05
CA CYS A 532 37.06 26.90 -2.69
C CYS A 532 36.80 25.70 -3.61
N ILE A 533 37.79 24.79 -3.65
CA ILE A 533 37.66 23.44 -4.20
C ILE A 533 37.33 22.49 -3.05
N GLN A 534 36.39 21.60 -3.30
CA GLN A 534 35.84 20.68 -2.31
C GLN A 534 36.05 19.24 -2.79
N TYR A 535 36.41 18.34 -1.88
CA TYR A 535 36.52 16.91 -2.15
C TYR A 535 35.45 16.16 -1.39
N ALA A 536 34.53 15.54 -2.13
CA ALA A 536 33.34 14.88 -1.59
C ALA A 536 33.46 13.35 -1.66
N THR A 537 34.62 12.81 -1.26
CA THR A 537 34.99 11.37 -1.29
C THR A 537 35.07 10.68 -2.66
N ASN A 538 34.32 11.12 -3.68
CA ASN A 538 34.28 10.53 -5.03
C ASN A 538 34.75 11.48 -6.14
N GLY A 539 35.32 12.63 -5.79
CA GLY A 539 35.82 13.58 -6.78
C GLY A 539 36.00 14.98 -6.22
N PHE A 540 36.56 15.85 -7.05
CA PHE A 540 36.71 17.27 -6.76
C PHE A 540 35.50 18.02 -7.31
N PHE A 541 35.04 19.02 -6.58
CA PHE A 541 33.88 19.82 -6.93
C PHE A 541 34.17 21.29 -6.64
N ARG A 542 33.62 22.18 -7.47
CA ARG A 542 33.63 23.62 -7.21
C ARG A 542 32.33 24.25 -7.69
N LEU A 543 31.91 25.29 -6.99
CA LEU A 543 30.81 26.16 -7.40
C LEU A 543 31.39 27.44 -7.98
N ILE A 544 30.92 27.85 -9.15
CA ILE A 544 31.35 29.09 -9.81
C ILE A 544 30.12 29.98 -9.98
N LYS A 545 30.26 31.26 -9.69
CA LYS A 545 29.23 32.25 -10.01
C LYS A 545 29.39 32.69 -11.47
N SER A 546 28.30 32.67 -12.23
CA SER A 546 28.29 33.17 -13.62
C SER A 546 28.66 34.66 -13.66
N ASN A 547 29.21 35.12 -14.78
CA ASN A 547 29.62 36.52 -14.98
C ASN A 547 28.46 37.50 -14.77
N ASP A 548 27.24 37.10 -15.15
CA ASP A 548 26.03 37.91 -14.98
C ASP A 548 25.52 37.93 -13.53
N GLY A 549 26.11 37.13 -12.64
CA GLY A 549 25.73 37.02 -11.24
C GLY A 549 24.43 36.26 -10.95
N LEU A 550 23.69 35.87 -12.00
CA LEU A 550 22.35 35.26 -11.91
C LEU A 550 22.36 33.76 -11.57
N TYR A 551 23.43 33.05 -11.91
CA TYR A 551 23.51 31.59 -11.78
C TYR A 551 24.77 31.14 -11.05
N TYR A 552 24.64 30.03 -10.34
CA TYR A 552 25.74 29.21 -9.84
C TYR A 552 25.90 27.99 -10.74
N ILE A 553 27.15 27.64 -11.06
CA ILE A 553 27.52 26.53 -11.93
C ILE A 553 28.30 25.51 -11.10
N LEU A 554 27.81 24.27 -11.09
CA LEU A 554 28.52 23.15 -10.47
C LEU A 554 29.46 22.50 -11.49
N GLN A 555 30.72 22.36 -11.12
CA GLN A 555 31.72 21.62 -11.89
C GLN A 555 32.30 20.47 -11.07
N ARG A 556 32.44 19.32 -11.73
CA ARG A 556 33.09 18.12 -11.19
C ARG A 556 34.46 17.97 -11.84
N GLY A 557 35.44 17.54 -11.05
CA GLY A 557 36.84 17.50 -11.42
C GLY A 557 37.51 16.15 -11.12
N PHE A 558 38.44 15.76 -12.00
CA PHE A 558 39.27 14.57 -11.86
C PHE A 558 40.75 14.91 -12.02
N LEU A 559 41.63 14.18 -11.33
CA LEU A 559 43.07 14.31 -11.50
C LEU A 559 43.53 13.66 -12.81
N ILE A 560 44.48 14.31 -13.47
CA ILE A 560 45.01 13.87 -14.77
C ILE A 560 46.19 12.89 -14.60
N ASP A 561 46.99 13.02 -13.53
CA ASP A 561 48.21 12.24 -13.29
C ASP A 561 48.32 11.66 -11.86
N ASN A 562 49.05 10.53 -11.73
CA ASN A 562 49.36 9.77 -10.50
C ASN A 562 50.30 10.47 -9.49
N ASN A 563 50.35 11.80 -9.45
CA ASN A 563 51.15 12.48 -8.44
C ASN A 563 50.40 12.44 -7.11
N ASN A 564 50.88 11.58 -6.19
CA ASN A 564 50.34 11.37 -4.84
C ASN A 564 49.97 12.69 -4.15
N ILE A 565 48.69 13.07 -4.23
CA ILE A 565 48.12 14.07 -3.33
C ILE A 565 47.80 13.31 -2.04
N SER A 566 48.56 13.60 -0.98
CA SER A 566 48.22 13.11 0.36
C SER A 566 47.00 13.88 0.84
N LEU A 567 45.81 13.36 0.52
CA LEU A 567 44.58 13.79 1.17
C LEU A 567 44.72 13.41 2.65
N ARG A 568 44.90 14.40 3.55
CA ARG A 568 44.88 14.18 5.00
C ARG A 568 43.43 13.87 5.44
N ILE A 569 42.93 12.70 5.09
CA ILE A 569 41.61 12.22 5.51
C ILE A 569 41.78 11.68 6.93
N SER A 570 41.60 12.54 7.92
CA SER A 570 41.82 12.24 9.34
C SER A 570 40.53 12.07 10.16
N SER A 571 39.36 11.98 9.52
CA SER A 571 38.09 11.75 10.22
C SER A 571 37.61 10.30 10.10
N SER A 572 37.07 9.79 11.22
CA SER A 572 36.38 8.50 11.31
C SER A 572 35.08 8.47 10.49
N THR A 573 34.49 9.63 10.21
CA THR A 573 33.26 9.84 9.42
C THR A 573 33.55 10.48 8.06
N PRO A 574 32.89 10.02 6.97
CA PRO A 574 33.00 10.67 5.67
C PRO A 574 32.34 12.04 5.66
N LYS A 575 33.08 13.04 5.20
CA LYS A 575 32.57 14.40 5.01
C LYS A 575 33.27 15.08 3.84
N THR A 576 32.68 16.17 3.36
CA THR A 576 33.31 17.02 2.36
C THR A 576 34.47 17.80 2.98
N HIS A 577 35.61 17.81 2.30
CA HIS A 577 36.80 18.54 2.73
C HIS A 577 37.12 19.68 1.77
N ILE A 578 37.38 20.87 2.30
CA ILE A 578 37.94 21.98 1.50
C ILE A 578 39.43 21.71 1.29
N ILE A 579 39.87 21.79 0.03
CA ILE A 579 41.26 21.48 -0.34
C ILE A 579 41.87 22.64 -1.12
N ASP A 580 43.11 22.95 -0.77
CA ASP A 580 43.96 23.88 -1.52
C ASP A 580 44.78 23.12 -2.56
N ILE A 581 44.30 23.10 -3.81
CA ILE A 581 44.97 22.50 -4.98
C ILE A 581 44.90 23.52 -6.12
N ASN A 582 45.98 23.63 -6.89
CA ASN A 582 45.98 24.43 -8.12
C ASN A 582 44.90 23.89 -9.10
N PRO A 583 43.88 24.69 -9.48
CA PRO A 583 42.79 24.25 -10.35
C PRO A 583 43.22 23.68 -11.71
N GLU A 584 44.39 24.07 -12.22
CA GLU A 584 44.93 23.61 -13.52
C GLU A 584 45.30 22.12 -13.52
N ARG A 585 45.53 21.52 -12.34
CA ARG A 585 45.83 20.08 -12.20
C ARG A 585 44.59 19.20 -12.34
N ILE A 586 43.41 19.79 -12.34
CA ILE A 586 42.12 19.10 -12.32
C ILE A 586 41.44 19.33 -13.66
N LYS A 587 41.04 18.24 -14.32
CA LYS A 587 40.17 18.30 -15.49
C LYS A 587 38.74 18.53 -15.04
N TRP A 588 38.19 19.70 -15.35
CA TRP A 588 36.83 20.10 -14.97
C TRP A 588 35.80 19.73 -16.03
N ILE A 589 34.65 19.25 -15.57
CA ILE A 589 33.46 18.92 -16.37
C ILE A 589 32.27 19.65 -15.75
N THR A 590 31.55 20.39 -16.57
CA THR A 590 30.34 21.11 -16.13
C THR A 590 29.19 20.14 -15.90
N SER A 591 28.48 20.29 -14.79
CA SER A 591 27.36 19.42 -14.40
C SER A 591 26.02 20.09 -14.67
N TYR A 592 25.66 21.07 -13.86
CA TYR A 592 24.42 21.83 -14.02
C TYR A 592 24.57 23.25 -13.45
N ARG A 593 23.63 24.12 -13.83
CA ARG A 593 23.51 25.48 -13.28
C ARG A 593 22.19 25.67 -12.56
N PHE A 594 22.14 26.58 -11.59
CA PHE A 594 20.93 26.91 -10.87
C PHE A 594 20.96 28.36 -10.38
N SER A 595 19.79 28.97 -10.21
CA SER A 595 19.65 30.25 -9.53
C SER A 595 19.10 30.01 -8.13
N ILE A 596 19.54 30.81 -7.16
CA ILE A 596 18.90 30.89 -5.86
C ILE A 596 18.39 32.31 -5.74
N ASP A 597 17.08 32.48 -5.93
CA ASP A 597 16.42 33.73 -5.59
C ASP A 597 15.94 33.63 -4.14
N PHE A 598 16.57 34.37 -3.24
CA PHE A 598 16.25 34.34 -1.81
C PHE A 598 14.94 35.09 -1.48
N HIS A 599 14.34 35.78 -2.46
CA HIS A 599 13.17 36.65 -2.30
C HIS A 599 11.86 36.07 -2.85
N GLU A 600 11.89 34.98 -3.63
CA GLU A 600 10.70 34.40 -4.29
C GLU A 600 10.14 33.12 -3.62
N LYS A 601 8.93 32.75 -4.04
CA LYS A 601 8.17 31.54 -3.66
C LYS A 601 9.08 30.31 -3.66
N SER A 602 9.10 29.57 -2.56
CA SER A 602 9.78 28.26 -2.47
C SER A 602 9.27 27.32 -3.57
N ILE A 603 10.17 26.86 -4.44
CA ILE A 603 9.87 25.87 -5.50
C ILE A 603 9.31 24.61 -4.84
N LYS A 604 8.19 24.12 -5.35
CA LYS A 604 7.54 22.88 -4.89
C LYS A 604 7.77 21.76 -5.89
N LEU A 605 7.66 20.52 -5.42
CA LEU A 605 7.75 19.33 -6.29
C LEU A 605 6.73 19.38 -7.44
N ASP A 606 5.54 19.95 -7.19
CA ASP A 606 4.49 20.11 -8.19
C ASP A 606 4.87 21.03 -9.37
N ASP A 607 5.82 21.95 -9.19
CA ASP A 607 6.25 22.86 -10.25
C ASP A 607 6.98 22.12 -11.39
N PHE A 608 7.51 20.93 -11.10
CA PHE A 608 8.17 20.06 -12.08
C PHE A 608 7.20 19.19 -12.90
N LYS A 609 5.88 19.19 -12.61
CA LYS A 609 4.88 18.36 -13.33
C LYS A 609 4.87 18.64 -14.82
N ASN A 610 4.96 19.91 -15.21
CA ASN A 610 4.92 20.32 -16.62
C ASN A 610 6.13 19.76 -17.39
N THR A 611 7.32 19.79 -16.78
CA THR A 611 8.53 19.20 -17.35
C THR A 611 8.41 17.69 -17.47
N CYS A 612 7.83 17.02 -16.47
CA CYS A 612 7.59 15.57 -16.50
C CYS A 612 6.68 15.17 -17.67
N SER A 613 5.61 15.93 -17.90
CA SER A 613 4.72 15.73 -19.05
C SER A 613 5.44 16.00 -20.37
N TYR A 614 6.26 17.05 -20.45
CA TYR A 614 7.00 17.39 -21.67
C TYR A 614 8.01 16.31 -22.08
N ILE A 615 8.74 15.73 -21.12
CA ILE A 615 9.75 14.69 -21.36
C ILE A 615 9.16 13.45 -22.05
N ILE A 616 7.90 13.10 -21.76
CA ILE A 616 7.22 11.92 -22.33
C ILE A 616 6.77 12.16 -23.78
N HIS A 617 6.47 13.41 -24.14
CA HIS A 617 5.85 13.76 -25.44
C HIS A 617 6.83 14.29 -26.49
N SER A 618 8.10 14.51 -26.13
CA SER A 618 9.11 14.99 -27.07
C SER A 618 9.88 13.82 -27.71
N PRO A 619 9.71 13.56 -29.02
CA PRO A 619 10.41 12.48 -29.73
C PRO A 619 11.93 12.71 -29.85
N ASP A 620 12.41 13.94 -29.59
CA ASP A 620 13.83 14.30 -29.59
C ASP A 620 14.55 13.93 -28.30
N VAL A 621 13.83 13.52 -27.24
CA VAL A 621 14.43 12.94 -26.03
C VAL A 621 14.79 11.49 -26.34
N ILE A 622 15.73 11.32 -27.26
CA ILE A 622 16.35 10.04 -27.59
C ILE A 622 17.07 9.56 -26.32
N LEU A 623 16.37 8.73 -25.55
CA LEU A 623 16.85 7.99 -24.39
C LEU A 623 18.09 7.11 -24.71
N ASN A 624 18.43 6.93 -26.00
CA ASN A 624 19.52 6.07 -26.46
C ASN A 624 20.94 6.54 -26.06
N HIS A 625 21.07 7.70 -25.41
CA HIS A 625 22.38 8.21 -24.92
C HIS A 625 22.38 8.70 -23.46
N CYS A 626 21.29 8.50 -22.72
CA CYS A 626 21.17 8.95 -21.33
C CYS A 626 21.33 7.78 -20.36
N THR A 627 21.86 8.04 -19.16
CA THR A 627 22.02 7.02 -18.11
C THR A 627 20.66 6.40 -17.76
N ILE A 628 20.53 5.09 -17.93
CA ILE A 628 19.29 4.34 -17.70
C ILE A 628 19.16 3.95 -16.23
N CYS A 629 20.26 3.50 -15.63
CA CYS A 629 20.33 3.12 -14.24
C CYS A 629 21.69 3.51 -13.67
N HIS A 630 21.75 3.98 -12.43
CA HIS A 630 23.00 4.37 -11.77
C HIS A 630 22.92 4.15 -10.26
N ILE A 631 23.99 3.63 -9.65
CA ILE A 631 24.10 3.44 -8.19
C ILE A 631 25.55 3.61 -7.73
N TYR A 632 25.74 4.24 -6.57
CA TYR A 632 27.07 4.44 -6.00
C TYR A 632 27.50 3.30 -5.07
N ARG A 633 28.80 3.14 -4.91
CA ARG A 633 29.41 2.30 -3.87
C ARG A 633 30.43 3.09 -3.08
N TYR A 634 30.38 2.95 -1.76
CA TYR A 634 31.29 3.63 -0.84
C TYR A 634 32.25 2.66 -0.12
N LYS A 635 31.81 1.45 0.23
CA LYS A 635 32.67 0.41 0.84
C LYS A 635 32.37 -0.98 0.23
N PRO A 636 33.38 -1.83 -0.03
CA PRO A 636 34.82 -1.66 0.22
C PRO A 636 35.59 -0.86 -0.86
N ILE A 637 34.95 -0.49 -1.97
CA ILE A 637 35.56 0.26 -3.09
C ILE A 637 34.69 1.49 -3.37
N ASN A 638 35.30 2.67 -3.47
CA ASN A 638 34.64 3.89 -3.92
C ASN A 638 34.43 3.82 -5.43
N GLY A 639 33.20 4.00 -5.88
CA GLY A 639 32.89 3.89 -7.29
C GLY A 639 31.40 4.01 -7.59
N ALA A 640 31.02 3.64 -8.80
CA ALA A 640 29.64 3.57 -9.21
C ALA A 640 29.44 2.48 -10.28
N TYR A 641 28.20 2.02 -10.39
CA TYR A 641 27.73 1.19 -11.49
C TYR A 641 26.66 1.93 -12.27
N GLY A 642 26.63 1.71 -13.57
CA GLY A 642 25.60 2.31 -14.40
C GLY A 642 25.36 1.59 -15.69
N ILE A 643 24.18 1.81 -16.25
CA ILE A 643 23.75 1.30 -17.54
C ILE A 643 23.50 2.51 -18.42
N ILE A 644 24.19 2.60 -19.55
CA ILE A 644 24.07 3.69 -20.51
C ILE A 644 23.84 3.05 -21.87
N GLY A 645 22.65 3.26 -22.45
CA GLY A 645 22.24 2.56 -23.67
C GLY A 645 22.32 1.03 -23.48
N LYS A 646 23.08 0.35 -24.33
CA LYS A 646 23.33 -1.10 -24.29
C LYS A 646 24.64 -1.51 -23.60
N GLU A 647 25.23 -0.62 -22.81
CA GLU A 647 26.52 -0.85 -22.15
C GLU A 647 26.39 -0.77 -20.64
N TYR A 648 27.05 -1.70 -19.95
CA TYR A 648 27.25 -1.69 -18.51
C TYR A 648 28.60 -1.05 -18.19
N TRP A 649 28.60 -0.05 -17.31
CA TRP A 649 29.76 0.74 -16.92
C TRP A 649 30.08 0.55 -15.44
N GLU A 650 31.35 0.36 -15.14
CA GLU A 650 31.91 0.36 -13.79
C GLU A 650 32.92 1.51 -13.66
N TRP A 651 32.66 2.42 -12.72
CA TRP A 651 33.58 3.48 -12.32
C TRP A 651 34.25 3.09 -11.01
N ILE A 652 35.57 3.08 -10.99
CA ILE A 652 36.37 2.84 -9.78
C ILE A 652 37.16 4.12 -9.51
N ILE A 653 36.99 4.66 -8.30
CA ILE A 653 37.58 5.92 -7.88
C ILE A 653 38.61 5.66 -6.78
N GLU A 654 39.88 5.81 -7.12
CA GLU A 654 41.00 5.63 -6.20
C GLU A 654 41.80 6.93 -6.12
N ASN A 655 41.94 7.51 -4.92
CA ASN A 655 42.70 8.75 -4.68
C ASN A 655 42.31 9.93 -5.58
N GLY A 656 41.05 10.02 -6.02
CA GLY A 656 40.56 11.09 -6.90
C GLY A 656 40.81 10.85 -8.40
N ILE A 657 41.28 9.66 -8.77
CA ILE A 657 41.43 9.20 -10.14
C ILE A 657 40.25 8.27 -10.45
N GLU A 658 39.58 8.53 -11.56
CA GLU A 658 38.45 7.72 -12.03
C GLU A 658 38.93 6.79 -13.15
N THR A 659 38.83 5.50 -12.92
CA THR A 659 39.03 4.46 -13.95
C THR A 659 37.68 3.92 -14.39
N ARG A 660 37.51 3.76 -15.69
CA ARG A 660 36.24 3.34 -16.30
C ARG A 660 36.42 2.01 -17.01
N LYS A 661 35.56 1.05 -16.72
CA LYS A 661 35.43 -0.21 -17.47
C LYS A 661 34.02 -0.28 -18.04
N HIS A 662 33.89 -0.74 -19.27
CA HIS A 662 32.60 -0.93 -19.92
C HIS A 662 32.51 -2.33 -20.52
N TYR A 663 31.30 -2.87 -20.52
CA TYR A 663 30.98 -4.20 -21.00
C TYR A 663 29.71 -4.13 -21.85
N PRO A 664 29.69 -4.74 -23.05
CA PRO A 664 28.47 -4.78 -23.86
C PRO A 664 27.43 -5.67 -23.18
N ILE A 665 26.17 -5.22 -23.17
CA ILE A 665 25.03 -6.03 -22.73
C ILE A 665 24.47 -6.72 -23.97
N PHE A 666 24.58 -8.05 -24.03
CA PHE A 666 23.95 -8.84 -25.09
C PHE A 666 22.44 -8.87 -24.88
N ASP A 667 21.63 -8.87 -25.95
CA ASP A 667 20.15 -8.75 -25.95
C ASP A 667 19.43 -9.99 -25.31
N ASN A 668 19.83 -10.39 -24.10
CA ASN A 668 19.24 -11.47 -23.32
C ASN A 668 18.64 -10.89 -22.02
N ASP A 669 17.30 -10.78 -21.98
CA ASP A 669 16.54 -10.21 -20.84
C ASP A 669 16.88 -10.89 -19.50
N ILE A 670 17.27 -12.16 -19.53
CA ILE A 670 17.66 -12.93 -18.34
C ILE A 670 18.97 -12.41 -17.75
N GLU A 671 19.96 -12.09 -18.59
CA GLU A 671 21.26 -11.56 -18.13
C GLU A 671 21.11 -10.14 -17.58
N LEU A 672 20.30 -9.32 -18.23
CA LEU A 672 19.99 -7.97 -17.75
C LEU A 672 19.30 -8.00 -16.39
N LYS A 673 18.29 -8.87 -16.21
CA LYS A 673 17.60 -9.04 -14.91
C LYS A 673 18.53 -9.54 -13.82
N LYS A 674 19.43 -10.47 -14.16
CA LYS A 674 20.47 -10.96 -13.24
C LYS A 674 21.42 -9.83 -12.83
N LEU A 675 21.88 -9.03 -13.79
CA LEU A 675 22.74 -7.87 -13.55
C LEU A 675 22.05 -6.84 -12.64
N LEU A 676 20.79 -6.49 -12.92
CA LEU A 676 20.00 -5.56 -12.11
C LEU A 676 19.84 -6.04 -10.68
N LYS A 677 19.56 -7.33 -10.48
CA LYS A 677 19.40 -7.91 -9.16
C LYS A 677 20.73 -7.98 -8.39
N GLU A 678 21.82 -8.37 -9.04
CA GLU A 678 23.12 -8.55 -8.39
C GLU A 678 23.85 -7.24 -8.09
N LYS A 679 23.77 -6.26 -9.00
CA LYS A 679 24.56 -5.02 -8.93
C LYS A 679 23.78 -3.80 -8.44
N PHE A 680 22.48 -3.74 -8.74
CA PHE A 680 21.63 -2.59 -8.41
C PHE A 680 20.56 -2.91 -7.34
N ASN A 681 20.49 -4.18 -6.90
CA ASN A 681 19.45 -4.69 -6.00
C ASN A 681 18.02 -4.39 -6.48
N LEU A 682 17.82 -4.36 -7.81
CA LEU A 682 16.53 -4.09 -8.45
C LEU A 682 15.89 -5.39 -8.92
N ASN A 683 14.62 -5.58 -8.59
CA ASN A 683 13.82 -6.68 -9.10
C ASN A 683 12.74 -6.16 -10.05
N ILE A 684 12.96 -6.32 -11.35
CA ILE A 684 12.02 -5.90 -12.40
C ILE A 684 11.47 -7.16 -13.08
N GLU A 685 10.18 -7.45 -12.86
CA GLU A 685 9.56 -8.66 -13.39
C GLU A 685 9.26 -8.57 -14.90
N ARG A 686 8.94 -7.36 -15.40
CA ARG A 686 8.63 -7.11 -16.81
C ARG A 686 9.88 -7.22 -17.70
N LYS A 687 9.68 -7.47 -19.00
CA LYS A 687 10.75 -7.46 -20.01
C LYS A 687 11.21 -6.02 -20.24
N ILE A 688 12.53 -5.79 -20.27
CA ILE A 688 13.10 -4.46 -20.52
C ILE A 688 13.72 -4.48 -21.92
N GLN A 689 13.33 -3.53 -22.78
CA GLN A 689 14.00 -3.30 -24.06
C GLN A 689 14.92 -2.09 -23.91
N LEU A 690 16.23 -2.34 -24.02
CA LEU A 690 17.23 -1.28 -24.15
C LEU A 690 17.33 -0.95 -25.65
N TYR A 691 17.12 0.31 -26.02
CA TYR A 691 17.17 0.77 -27.41
C TYR A 691 18.54 1.34 -27.79
#